data_AF-A0A940DY43-F1
#
_entry.id   AF-A0A940DY43-F1
#
_cell.length_a   1.000
_cell.length_b   1.000
_cell.length_c   1.000
_cell.angle_alpha   90.00
_cell.angle_beta   90.00
_cell.angle_gamma   90.00
#
_symmetry.space_group_name_H-M   'P 1'
#
loop_
_entity.id
_entity.type
_entity.pdbx_description
1 polymer ?
#
loop_
_entity_poly.entity_id
_entity_poly.type
_entity_poly.pdbx_seq_one_letter_code
_entity_poly.pdbx_strand_id
1 'polypeptide(L)'
;MKYTRKDFPDDFLFGVATSAYQIEGHAQGGAGRTHWDSFAATPGNVVGAENGALACDHLNRFEEDFDLVQDAGFDCYRFSTSWARVLPEGRGHVNQAGLDYYDRLADALLERGIRPCATLYHWELPSALADMGGWRNRDIAGWFADFTQVIMGRIGDRMYSVAPINEPWCVSWLSHFEGHHAPGLRDIRAAARAMHHVLLAHGSAIQTMRSLGMSNLGAVFNLEWAEPADDGAAAQQAAALYDGIYNRFFLGGVFKKAYPDNVLEGLEPHLPEGWQDDFDTIGAPVDWCGLNYYTRKLIASADSAWPSLTEVPGPLPKTQMGWEIDPDALTRFLKRTAEDYTGDLPIYVTENGMASAERQQDDERIAYLDSHLTAVQQALAADVPVKGYFIWSLLDNYEWAYGYEKRFGLVDVDFETLDRKPKASFAAVKAALSEGAADRQAYRQPSGSLRPHWTLVADIGGTNTRLGVVSDGKLTALHKHPTGTLPDLLNALHDIRDEIGTAPQAVVAAGAGPVRDGRIQLTNANLDLSEDALAKATGAANTYVINDFTAAAWSVAEVTEAEVSVLQGSATPPMGTRLVVGPGTGLGVGALLYSEGHFHTVSGEGGHVGLSPRTRDEVDVFDAARHLAPECFFDNSLVLEAEMFLSGTGLPILYQAAGMAAGQAQPPVRTARDILQDARDGKDPVAVRTADLFISHLGALMGDMAVTVMPAGGVFLVGGVAEKNRWMFGETFCDAFNAGGRFSELRQSMNLYISEQAEFGIVGANNFCKNALQR
;
A
#
# COMPACT_ATOMS: atom_id res chain seq x y z
N MET A 1 -13.79 -16.87 28.28
CA MET A 1 -15.07 -16.17 28.06
C MET A 1 -16.20 -17.09 28.50
N LYS A 2 -17.29 -16.51 29.01
CA LYS A 2 -18.49 -17.21 29.50
C LYS A 2 -19.34 -17.77 28.35
N TYR A 3 -19.39 -17.04 27.24
CA TYR A 3 -20.16 -17.42 26.05
C TYR A 3 -19.23 -17.81 24.91
N THR A 4 -19.74 -18.69 24.06
CA THR A 4 -19.16 -19.13 22.80
C THR A 4 -20.08 -18.72 21.65
N ARG A 5 -19.59 -18.87 20.42
CA ARG A 5 -20.40 -18.62 19.21
C ARG A 5 -21.74 -19.37 19.22
N LYS A 6 -21.79 -20.59 19.76
CA LYS A 6 -23.00 -21.44 19.82
C LYS A 6 -24.11 -20.90 20.72
N ASP A 7 -23.80 -19.98 21.62
CA ASP A 7 -24.78 -19.39 22.53
C ASP A 7 -25.61 -18.29 21.87
N PHE A 8 -25.26 -17.89 20.64
CA PHE A 8 -25.92 -16.84 19.87
C PHE A 8 -26.67 -17.43 18.67
N PRO A 9 -27.64 -16.70 18.07
CA PRO A 9 -28.30 -17.12 16.84
C PRO A 9 -27.30 -17.47 15.72
N ASP A 10 -27.65 -18.44 14.87
CA ASP A 10 -26.75 -18.92 13.80
C ASP A 10 -26.32 -17.80 12.82
N ASP A 11 -27.16 -16.77 12.66
CA ASP A 11 -26.91 -15.61 11.81
C ASP A 11 -26.27 -14.42 12.54
N PHE A 12 -25.87 -14.59 13.80
CA PHE A 12 -25.24 -13.53 14.60
C PHE A 12 -23.77 -13.32 14.18
N LEU A 13 -23.41 -12.07 13.88
CA LEU A 13 -22.08 -11.69 13.41
C LEU A 13 -21.17 -11.27 14.56
N PHE A 14 -19.98 -11.87 14.65
CA PHE A 14 -18.91 -11.39 15.51
C PHE A 14 -17.89 -10.62 14.69
N GLY A 15 -17.68 -9.35 15.03
CA GLY A 15 -16.73 -8.50 14.34
C GLY A 15 -15.71 -7.86 15.26
N VAL A 16 -14.75 -7.18 14.63
CA VAL A 16 -13.79 -6.31 15.30
C VAL A 16 -13.67 -5.01 14.51
N ALA A 17 -13.43 -3.89 15.21
CA ALA A 17 -13.48 -2.56 14.62
C ALA A 17 -12.17 -1.76 14.80
N THR A 18 -11.93 -0.85 13.86
CA THR A 18 -10.84 0.14 13.85
C THR A 18 -11.29 1.42 13.10
N SER A 19 -10.46 2.47 13.13
CA SER A 19 -10.65 3.69 12.32
C SER A 19 -9.34 4.13 11.68
N ALA A 20 -9.44 4.74 10.49
CA ALA A 20 -8.33 5.05 9.61
C ALA A 20 -7.25 5.92 10.28
N TYR A 21 -7.62 7.09 10.81
CA TYR A 21 -6.64 7.99 11.43
C TYR A 21 -5.97 7.38 12.67
N GLN A 22 -6.65 6.44 13.35
CA GLN A 22 -6.11 5.81 14.55
C GLN A 22 -5.09 4.70 14.26
N ILE A 23 -5.13 4.06 13.08
CA ILE A 23 -4.26 2.91 12.75
C ILE A 23 -3.42 3.04 11.48
N GLU A 24 -3.86 3.76 10.45
CA GLU A 24 -3.25 3.67 9.10
C GLU A 24 -1.85 4.28 9.04
N GLY A 25 -1.66 5.43 9.67
CA GLY A 25 -0.53 6.31 9.44
C GLY A 25 -0.89 7.38 8.40
N HIS A 26 -1.30 8.55 8.89
CA HIS A 26 -1.85 9.62 8.06
C HIS A 26 -0.80 10.36 7.22
N ALA A 27 0.48 10.32 7.60
CA ALA A 27 1.56 11.00 6.86
C ALA A 27 1.99 10.26 5.58
N GLN A 28 1.39 9.10 5.29
CA GLN A 28 1.76 8.22 4.19
C GLN A 28 0.67 8.22 3.11
N GLY A 29 0.93 7.63 1.94
CA GLY A 29 -0.10 7.36 0.92
C GLY A 29 -0.76 8.60 0.29
N GLY A 30 -0.10 9.76 0.33
CA GLY A 30 -0.56 10.98 -0.33
C GLY A 30 -1.80 11.64 0.29
N ALA A 31 -2.10 11.36 1.56
CA ALA A 31 -3.25 11.98 2.23
C ALA A 31 -3.06 13.49 2.42
N GLY A 32 -4.14 14.25 2.20
CA GLY A 32 -4.21 15.66 2.55
C GLY A 32 -4.24 15.87 4.06
N ARG A 33 -3.91 17.09 4.50
CA ARG A 33 -4.01 17.43 5.93
C ARG A 33 -5.45 17.36 6.41
N THR A 34 -5.64 16.96 7.66
CA THR A 34 -6.92 16.93 8.37
C THR A 34 -6.93 17.93 9.52
N HIS A 35 -8.12 18.25 10.02
CA HIS A 35 -8.22 19.05 11.24
C HIS A 35 -7.62 18.35 12.47
N TRP A 36 -7.47 17.02 12.46
CA TRP A 36 -6.81 16.28 13.53
C TRP A 36 -5.30 16.52 13.54
N ASP A 37 -4.66 16.66 12.37
CA ASP A 37 -3.24 17.04 12.30
C ASP A 37 -3.01 18.41 12.96
N SER A 38 -3.86 19.39 12.64
CA SER A 38 -3.77 20.74 13.23
C SER A 38 -4.11 20.74 14.72
N PHE A 39 -5.10 19.94 15.14
CA PHE A 39 -5.48 19.82 16.54
C PHE A 39 -4.36 19.18 17.37
N ALA A 40 -3.75 18.10 16.89
CA ALA A 40 -2.63 17.42 17.55
C ALA A 40 -1.37 18.29 17.60
N ALA A 41 -1.10 19.07 16.57
CA ALA A 41 0.02 20.02 16.55
C ALA A 41 -0.17 21.21 17.50
N THR A 42 -1.38 21.45 18.01
CA THR A 42 -1.67 22.55 18.93
C THR A 42 -1.31 22.14 20.37
N PRO A 43 -0.39 22.84 21.05
CA PRO A 43 0.06 22.45 22.38
C PRO A 43 -1.09 22.34 23.40
N GLY A 44 -1.13 21.22 24.11
CA GLY A 44 -2.11 20.95 25.18
C GLY A 44 -3.41 20.28 24.72
N ASN A 45 -3.63 20.11 23.41
CA ASN A 45 -4.81 19.45 22.89
C ASN A 45 -4.72 17.91 22.94
N VAL A 46 -3.50 17.36 22.80
CA VAL A 46 -3.25 15.91 22.83
C VAL A 46 -2.17 15.59 23.86
N VAL A 47 -2.39 14.54 24.64
CA VAL A 47 -1.40 14.00 25.59
C VAL A 47 -0.09 13.70 24.86
N GLY A 48 1.03 14.12 25.45
CA GLY A 48 2.36 13.90 24.85
C GLY A 48 2.63 14.65 23.53
N ALA A 49 1.71 15.51 23.07
CA ALA A 49 1.73 16.10 21.72
C ALA A 49 1.83 15.03 20.60
N GLU A 50 1.25 13.86 20.86
CA GLU A 50 1.24 12.73 19.93
C GLU A 50 0.26 12.97 18.78
N ASN A 51 0.46 12.26 17.68
CA ASN A 51 -0.35 12.40 16.46
C ASN A 51 -0.47 11.06 15.73
N GLY A 52 -1.42 11.00 14.78
CA GLY A 52 -1.69 9.82 13.94
C GLY A 52 -0.81 9.71 12.69
N ALA A 53 0.32 10.41 12.61
CA ALA A 53 1.16 10.44 11.41
C ALA A 53 1.66 9.03 11.01
N LEU A 54 2.10 8.24 12.00
CA LEU A 54 2.52 6.85 11.82
C LEU A 54 1.47 5.86 12.34
N ALA A 55 0.84 6.13 13.49
CA ALA A 55 -0.15 5.26 14.10
C ALA A 55 0.36 3.81 14.27
N CYS A 56 -0.39 2.82 13.76
CA CYS A 56 0.02 1.42 13.75
C CYS A 56 0.76 1.05 12.46
N ASP A 57 0.97 1.98 11.53
CA ASP A 57 1.48 1.73 10.18
C ASP A 57 0.62 0.69 9.40
N HIS A 58 -0.69 0.65 9.68
CA HIS A 58 -1.61 -0.30 9.09
C HIS A 58 -1.71 -0.14 7.56
N LEU A 59 -1.43 1.05 7.01
CA LEU A 59 -1.37 1.26 5.55
C LEU A 59 -0.43 0.26 4.86
N ASN A 60 0.69 -0.08 5.49
CA ASN A 60 1.70 -0.99 4.94
C ASN A 60 1.60 -2.41 5.47
N ARG A 61 0.76 -2.64 6.49
CA ARG A 61 0.72 -3.85 7.31
C ARG A 61 -0.65 -4.51 7.39
N PHE A 62 -1.64 -3.99 6.69
CA PHE A 62 -3.02 -4.49 6.81
C PHE A 62 -3.18 -5.99 6.54
N GLU A 63 -2.33 -6.59 5.70
CA GLU A 63 -2.35 -8.05 5.49
C GLU A 63 -2.02 -8.83 6.77
N GLU A 64 -0.99 -8.41 7.52
CA GLU A 64 -0.60 -9.04 8.79
C GLU A 64 -1.68 -8.86 9.86
N ASP A 65 -2.36 -7.70 9.83
CA ASP A 65 -3.45 -7.40 10.74
C ASP A 65 -4.72 -8.21 10.38
N PHE A 66 -4.97 -8.50 9.11
CA PHE A 66 -6.11 -9.32 8.68
C PHE A 66 -5.91 -10.80 8.91
N ASP A 67 -4.66 -11.27 8.92
CA ASP A 67 -4.34 -12.63 9.37
C ASP A 67 -4.77 -12.82 10.83
N LEU A 68 -4.63 -11.81 11.69
CA LEU A 68 -5.13 -11.86 13.07
C LEU A 68 -6.67 -11.93 13.14
N VAL A 69 -7.37 -11.19 12.28
CA VAL A 69 -8.84 -11.22 12.21
C VAL A 69 -9.34 -12.60 11.79
N GLN A 70 -8.70 -13.19 10.76
CA GLN A 70 -9.01 -14.53 10.29
C GLN A 70 -8.70 -15.59 11.35
N ASP A 71 -7.54 -15.49 12.00
CA ASP A 71 -7.07 -16.44 13.02
C ASP A 71 -7.96 -16.44 14.26
N ALA A 72 -8.48 -15.29 14.68
CA ALA A 72 -9.47 -15.19 15.76
C ALA A 72 -10.84 -15.76 15.37
N GLY A 73 -11.13 -15.92 14.08
CA GLY A 73 -12.41 -16.43 13.59
C GLY A 73 -13.53 -15.39 13.58
N PHE A 74 -13.20 -14.12 13.42
CA PHE A 74 -14.19 -13.06 13.22
C PHE A 74 -14.88 -13.18 11.85
N ASP A 75 -16.15 -12.78 11.81
CA ASP A 75 -16.98 -12.75 10.61
C ASP A 75 -16.76 -11.49 9.78
N CYS A 76 -16.53 -10.37 10.46
CA CYS A 76 -16.52 -9.04 9.88
C CYS A 76 -15.33 -8.23 10.39
N TYR A 77 -14.75 -7.43 9.51
CA TYR A 77 -13.84 -6.36 9.90
C TYR A 77 -14.50 -5.03 9.60
N ARG A 78 -14.74 -4.25 10.65
CA ARG A 78 -15.26 -2.89 10.52
C ARG A 78 -14.10 -1.90 10.49
N PHE A 79 -13.99 -1.15 9.41
CA PHE A 79 -12.94 -0.13 9.23
C PHE A 79 -13.57 1.18 8.79
N SER A 80 -12.82 2.29 8.92
CA SER A 80 -13.20 3.55 8.27
C SER A 80 -12.30 3.89 7.10
N THR A 81 -12.77 4.78 6.26
CA THR A 81 -12.01 5.32 5.13
C THR A 81 -11.61 6.77 5.41
N SER A 82 -10.38 7.14 5.06
CA SER A 82 -9.90 8.51 5.21
C SER A 82 -10.35 9.37 4.02
N TRP A 83 -11.27 10.30 4.28
CA TRP A 83 -11.70 11.28 3.27
C TRP A 83 -10.51 12.06 2.72
N ALA A 84 -9.62 12.52 3.60
CA ALA A 84 -8.42 13.26 3.19
C ALA A 84 -7.41 12.39 2.40
N ARG A 85 -7.45 11.06 2.51
CA ARG A 85 -6.63 10.17 1.68
C ARG A 85 -7.16 10.07 0.26
N VAL A 86 -8.47 9.96 0.08
CA VAL A 86 -9.10 9.80 -1.24
C VAL A 86 -9.25 11.15 -1.96
N LEU A 87 -9.63 12.19 -1.24
CA LEU A 87 -9.75 13.57 -1.73
C LEU A 87 -8.92 14.49 -0.82
N PRO A 88 -7.63 14.75 -1.12
CA PRO A 88 -6.73 15.54 -0.27
C PRO A 88 -7.24 16.95 0.05
N GLU A 89 -7.85 17.63 -0.91
CA GLU A 89 -8.48 18.95 -0.73
C GLU A 89 -9.96 18.84 -0.30
N GLY A 90 -10.39 17.62 0.08
CA GLY A 90 -11.75 17.23 0.42
C GLY A 90 -12.74 17.19 -0.75
N ARG A 91 -12.40 17.80 -1.89
CA ARG A 91 -13.21 17.84 -3.12
C ARG A 91 -12.31 17.84 -4.34
N GLY A 92 -12.88 17.53 -5.50
CA GLY A 92 -12.19 17.66 -6.78
C GLY A 92 -11.24 16.50 -7.05
N HIS A 93 -9.93 16.74 -7.04
CA HIS A 93 -8.94 15.76 -7.49
C HIS A 93 -8.90 14.53 -6.59
N VAL A 94 -9.05 13.34 -7.20
CA VAL A 94 -8.95 12.05 -6.53
C VAL A 94 -7.49 11.61 -6.48
N ASN A 95 -6.99 11.31 -5.27
CA ASN A 95 -5.73 10.63 -5.09
C ASN A 95 -5.90 9.14 -5.42
N GLN A 96 -5.45 8.72 -6.61
CA GLN A 96 -5.60 7.34 -7.08
C GLN A 96 -4.89 6.33 -6.17
N ALA A 97 -3.68 6.64 -5.70
CA ALA A 97 -2.94 5.75 -4.80
C ALA A 97 -3.69 5.53 -3.47
N GLY A 98 -4.32 6.58 -2.94
CA GLY A 98 -5.17 6.50 -1.76
C GLY A 98 -6.44 5.66 -1.98
N LEU A 99 -7.02 5.75 -3.17
CA LEU A 99 -8.19 4.95 -3.55
C LEU A 99 -7.82 3.48 -3.80
N ASP A 100 -6.67 3.21 -4.42
CA ASP A 100 -6.14 1.86 -4.67
C ASP A 100 -5.74 1.15 -3.37
N TYR A 101 -5.41 1.88 -2.30
CA TYR A 101 -5.23 1.29 -0.97
C TYR A 101 -6.52 0.63 -0.47
N TYR A 102 -7.66 1.35 -0.48
CA TYR A 102 -8.94 0.79 -0.05
C TYR A 102 -9.44 -0.32 -0.98
N ASP A 103 -9.06 -0.27 -2.25
CA ASP A 103 -9.29 -1.33 -3.24
C ASP A 103 -8.59 -2.64 -2.83
N ARG A 104 -7.28 -2.57 -2.56
CA ARG A 104 -6.47 -3.70 -2.05
C ARG A 104 -6.96 -4.21 -0.70
N LEU A 105 -7.33 -3.30 0.19
CA LEU A 105 -7.83 -3.62 1.51
C LEU A 105 -9.12 -4.46 1.41
N ALA A 106 -10.06 -4.05 0.56
CA ALA A 106 -11.28 -4.80 0.31
C ALA A 106 -10.98 -6.21 -0.20
N ASP A 107 -10.06 -6.35 -1.15
CA ASP A 107 -9.68 -7.66 -1.70
C ASP A 107 -9.00 -8.54 -0.66
N ALA A 108 -8.06 -8.01 0.12
CA ALA A 108 -7.35 -8.75 1.15
C ALA A 108 -8.28 -9.30 2.26
N LEU A 109 -9.34 -8.55 2.63
CA LEU A 109 -10.38 -9.03 3.55
C LEU A 109 -11.17 -10.18 2.92
N LEU A 110 -11.61 -10.00 1.68
CA LEU A 110 -12.41 -10.99 0.98
C LEU A 110 -11.64 -12.28 0.80
N GLU A 111 -10.39 -12.24 0.34
CA GLU A 111 -9.50 -13.40 0.19
C GLU A 111 -9.38 -14.23 1.46
N ARG A 112 -9.48 -13.59 2.63
CA ARG A 112 -9.47 -14.24 3.95
C ARG A 112 -10.83 -14.74 4.42
N GLY A 113 -11.88 -14.54 3.62
CA GLY A 113 -13.27 -14.87 3.93
C GLY A 113 -13.91 -13.93 4.95
N ILE A 114 -13.35 -12.73 5.13
CA ILE A 114 -13.82 -11.73 6.08
C ILE A 114 -14.76 -10.77 5.36
N ARG A 115 -15.92 -10.48 5.95
CA ARG A 115 -16.89 -9.51 5.41
C ARG A 115 -16.37 -8.07 5.64
N PRO A 116 -16.16 -7.25 4.58
CA PRO A 116 -15.76 -5.86 4.74
C PRO A 116 -16.95 -5.00 5.17
N CYS A 117 -16.84 -4.33 6.33
CA CYS A 117 -17.84 -3.40 6.85
C CYS A 117 -17.27 -1.97 6.90
N ALA A 118 -17.60 -1.13 5.93
CA ALA A 118 -17.00 0.20 5.83
C ALA A 118 -17.77 1.27 6.63
N THR A 119 -17.02 2.20 7.22
CA THR A 119 -17.52 3.49 7.73
C THR A 119 -16.91 4.60 6.89
N LEU A 120 -17.71 5.44 6.23
CA LEU A 120 -17.15 6.43 5.29
C LEU A 120 -16.42 7.58 6.01
N TYR A 121 -16.92 8.01 7.16
CA TYR A 121 -16.31 9.08 7.95
C TYR A 121 -16.18 8.70 9.42
N HIS A 122 -14.95 8.76 9.94
CA HIS A 122 -14.63 8.52 11.34
C HIS A 122 -13.73 9.65 11.87
N TRP A 123 -14.27 10.87 11.76
CA TRP A 123 -13.83 12.10 12.42
C TRP A 123 -12.64 12.82 11.80
N GLU A 124 -12.04 12.33 10.73
CA GLU A 124 -10.88 12.91 10.07
C GLU A 124 -11.24 13.81 8.87
N LEU A 125 -11.79 15.00 9.15
CA LEU A 125 -12.16 15.93 8.07
C LEU A 125 -10.92 16.56 7.40
N PRO A 126 -10.86 16.60 6.05
CA PRO A 126 -9.85 17.36 5.31
C PRO A 126 -9.80 18.83 5.77
N SER A 127 -8.61 19.36 6.03
CA SER A 127 -8.40 20.74 6.49
C SER A 127 -9.01 21.76 5.52
N ALA A 128 -8.90 21.52 4.22
CA ALA A 128 -9.49 22.39 3.19
C ALA A 128 -11.01 22.58 3.37
N LEU A 129 -11.74 21.54 3.81
CA LEU A 129 -13.16 21.65 4.13
C LEU A 129 -13.39 22.30 5.50
N ALA A 130 -12.53 22.00 6.48
CA ALA A 130 -12.59 22.63 7.80
C ALA A 130 -12.43 24.17 7.70
N ASP A 131 -11.51 24.65 6.85
CA ASP A 131 -11.28 26.07 6.56
C ASP A 131 -12.48 26.73 5.90
N MET A 132 -13.27 25.97 5.15
CA MET A 132 -14.55 26.40 4.57
C MET A 132 -15.73 26.32 5.56
N GLY A 133 -15.46 26.07 6.83
CA GLY A 133 -16.46 25.98 7.89
C GLY A 133 -16.73 24.57 8.41
N GLY A 134 -16.28 23.54 7.69
CA GLY A 134 -16.48 22.12 8.02
C GLY A 134 -17.94 21.79 8.23
N TRP A 135 -18.24 21.07 9.32
CA TRP A 135 -19.60 20.68 9.71
C TRP A 135 -20.56 21.85 9.99
N ARG A 136 -20.04 23.08 10.15
CA ARG A 136 -20.90 24.28 10.29
C ARG A 136 -21.44 24.78 8.95
N ASN A 137 -20.86 24.34 7.83
CA ASN A 137 -21.26 24.72 6.48
C ASN A 137 -22.24 23.69 5.92
N ARG A 138 -23.38 24.15 5.38
CA ARG A 138 -24.42 23.30 4.80
C ARG A 138 -23.91 22.46 3.62
N ASP A 139 -23.01 23.02 2.82
CA ASP A 139 -22.51 22.37 1.60
C ASP A 139 -21.73 21.07 1.91
N ILE A 140 -21.31 20.86 3.16
CA ILE A 140 -20.63 19.64 3.62
C ILE A 140 -21.40 18.37 3.27
N ALA A 141 -22.74 18.43 3.25
CA ALA A 141 -23.57 17.29 2.89
C ALA A 141 -23.40 16.89 1.41
N GLY A 142 -23.32 17.88 0.52
CA GLY A 142 -23.03 17.65 -0.89
C GLY A 142 -21.60 17.18 -1.12
N TRP A 143 -20.62 17.77 -0.44
CA TRP A 143 -19.22 17.34 -0.56
C TRP A 143 -19.01 15.92 -0.05
N PHE A 144 -19.72 15.54 1.01
CA PHE A 144 -19.68 14.19 1.53
C PHE A 144 -20.38 13.19 0.61
N ALA A 145 -21.45 13.60 -0.08
CA ALA A 145 -22.06 12.81 -1.14
C ALA A 145 -21.10 12.60 -2.33
N ASP A 146 -20.36 13.63 -2.75
CA ASP A 146 -19.34 13.52 -3.80
C ASP A 146 -18.22 12.53 -3.40
N PHE A 147 -17.73 12.63 -2.16
CA PHE A 147 -16.77 11.68 -1.61
C PHE A 147 -17.32 10.25 -1.60
N THR A 148 -18.56 10.08 -1.11
CA THR A 148 -19.28 8.80 -1.09
C THR A 148 -19.34 8.19 -2.50
N GLN A 149 -19.71 9.00 -3.50
CA GLN A 149 -19.79 8.58 -4.90
C GLN A 149 -18.43 8.08 -5.44
N VAL A 150 -17.33 8.76 -5.10
CA VAL A 150 -15.98 8.37 -5.54
C VAL A 150 -15.57 7.04 -4.92
N ILE A 151 -15.63 6.93 -3.59
CA ILE A 151 -15.09 5.77 -2.90
C ILE A 151 -15.98 4.53 -3.07
N MET A 152 -17.30 4.68 -2.95
CA MET A 152 -18.23 3.56 -3.13
C MET A 152 -18.38 3.17 -4.61
N GLY A 153 -18.13 4.09 -5.53
CA GLY A 153 -17.97 3.74 -6.95
C GLY A 153 -16.77 2.82 -7.21
N ARG A 154 -15.76 2.81 -6.34
CA ARG A 154 -14.58 1.94 -6.45
C ARG A 154 -14.76 0.60 -5.74
N ILE A 155 -15.17 0.62 -4.48
CA ILE A 155 -15.15 -0.57 -3.61
C ILE A 155 -16.54 -1.03 -3.17
N GLY A 156 -17.60 -0.27 -3.47
CA GLY A 156 -18.95 -0.54 -2.98
C GLY A 156 -19.54 -1.86 -3.48
N ASP A 157 -19.03 -2.39 -4.60
CA ASP A 157 -19.36 -3.72 -5.13
C ASP A 157 -18.92 -4.88 -4.24
N ARG A 158 -17.96 -4.64 -3.34
CA ARG A 158 -17.34 -5.63 -2.43
C ARG A 158 -17.74 -5.49 -0.97
N MET A 159 -18.29 -4.35 -0.59
CA MET A 159 -18.65 -4.08 0.80
C MET A 159 -19.85 -4.94 1.20
N TYR A 160 -19.73 -5.66 2.32
CA TYR A 160 -20.86 -6.40 2.89
C TYR A 160 -21.89 -5.46 3.52
N SER A 161 -21.40 -4.40 4.17
CA SER A 161 -22.21 -3.39 4.84
C SER A 161 -21.48 -2.05 4.87
N VAL A 162 -22.22 -0.95 4.82
CA VAL A 162 -21.64 0.40 4.89
C VAL A 162 -22.47 1.31 5.80
N ALA A 163 -21.79 2.08 6.65
CA ALA A 163 -22.37 3.19 7.41
C ALA A 163 -21.71 4.52 7.01
N PRO A 164 -22.46 5.61 6.77
CA PRO A 164 -21.85 6.86 6.38
C PRO A 164 -20.94 7.48 7.46
N ILE A 165 -21.45 7.65 8.67
CA ILE A 165 -20.81 8.47 9.70
C ILE A 165 -20.78 7.70 11.01
N ASN A 166 -19.60 7.62 11.64
CA ASN A 166 -19.46 7.16 13.01
C ASN A 166 -19.76 8.30 14.00
N GLU A 167 -20.59 8.00 15.00
CA GLU A 167 -20.80 8.84 16.19
C GLU A 167 -21.06 10.33 15.90
N PRO A 168 -22.22 10.68 15.31
CA PRO A 168 -22.59 12.06 15.02
C PRO A 168 -22.46 13.02 16.22
N TRP A 169 -22.67 12.55 17.46
CA TRP A 169 -22.48 13.37 18.66
C TRP A 169 -21.02 13.78 18.85
N CYS A 170 -20.08 12.86 18.66
CA CYS A 170 -18.64 13.15 18.74
C CYS A 170 -18.21 14.16 17.67
N VAL A 171 -18.68 13.99 16.43
CA VAL A 171 -18.40 14.90 15.31
C VAL A 171 -18.90 16.33 15.57
N SER A 172 -20.02 16.44 16.27
CA SER A 172 -20.72 17.71 16.45
C SER A 172 -20.50 18.28 17.85
N TRP A 173 -21.19 17.77 18.87
CA TRP A 173 -21.19 18.31 20.22
C TRP A 173 -19.81 18.26 20.89
N LEU A 174 -19.17 17.09 20.94
CA LEU A 174 -17.84 16.94 21.58
C LEU A 174 -16.78 17.83 20.92
N SER A 175 -16.86 17.99 19.60
CA SER A 175 -15.87 18.70 18.80
C SER A 175 -16.14 20.20 18.64
N HIS A 176 -17.40 20.64 18.74
CA HIS A 176 -17.81 22.03 18.49
C HIS A 176 -18.38 22.77 19.70
N PHE A 177 -18.82 22.06 20.74
CA PHE A 177 -19.29 22.65 22.00
C PHE A 177 -18.31 22.43 23.14
N GLU A 178 -17.87 21.19 23.38
CA GLU A 178 -16.94 20.88 24.49
C GLU A 178 -15.48 21.16 24.09
N GLY A 179 -15.16 20.95 22.82
CA GLY A 179 -13.86 21.21 22.22
C GLY A 179 -12.80 20.20 22.66
N HIS A 180 -13.22 18.99 23.04
CA HIS A 180 -12.30 17.91 23.42
C HIS A 180 -11.67 17.24 22.20
N HIS A 181 -12.39 17.19 21.07
CA HIS A 181 -11.90 16.65 19.79
C HIS A 181 -11.77 17.74 18.73
N ALA A 182 -11.01 17.47 17.68
CA ALA A 182 -10.84 18.37 16.55
C ALA A 182 -12.21 18.71 15.90
N PRO A 183 -12.51 19.98 15.58
CA PRO A 183 -11.59 21.12 15.53
C PRO A 183 -11.39 21.89 16.85
N GLY A 184 -11.94 21.41 17.97
CA GLY A 184 -11.69 21.99 19.30
C GLY A 184 -12.45 23.28 19.58
N LEU A 185 -13.62 23.48 18.97
CA LEU A 185 -14.41 24.68 19.19
C LEU A 185 -15.25 24.56 20.47
N ARG A 186 -15.54 25.73 21.06
CA ARG A 186 -16.42 25.88 22.22
C ARG A 186 -17.51 26.91 21.92
N ASP A 187 -18.38 26.59 20.96
CA ASP A 187 -19.42 27.49 20.47
C ASP A 187 -20.73 26.75 20.19
N ILE A 188 -21.78 27.08 20.93
CA ILE A 188 -23.09 26.46 20.78
C ILE A 188 -23.70 26.65 19.39
N ARG A 189 -23.39 27.75 18.72
CA ARG A 189 -23.86 28.05 17.36
C ARG A 189 -23.15 27.20 16.31
N ALA A 190 -21.90 26.84 16.60
CA ALA A 190 -21.16 25.89 15.78
C ALA A 190 -21.71 24.48 15.97
N ALA A 191 -21.95 24.07 17.23
CA ALA A 191 -22.49 22.77 17.57
C ALA A 191 -23.88 22.53 16.98
N ALA A 192 -24.83 23.47 17.13
CA ALA A 192 -26.17 23.33 16.57
C ALA A 192 -26.15 23.09 15.04
N ARG A 193 -25.33 23.85 14.30
CA ARG A 193 -25.16 23.66 12.85
C ARG A 193 -24.51 22.32 12.53
N ALA A 194 -23.44 21.95 13.25
CA ALA A 194 -22.75 20.69 13.06
C ALA A 194 -23.65 19.48 13.32
N MET A 195 -24.45 19.50 14.40
CA MET A 195 -25.41 18.46 14.76
C MET A 195 -26.46 18.24 13.66
N HIS A 196 -26.90 19.31 13.00
CA HIS A 196 -27.85 19.21 11.90
C HIS A 196 -27.19 18.74 10.59
N HIS A 197 -26.09 19.38 10.17
CA HIS A 197 -25.47 19.08 8.88
C HIS A 197 -24.80 17.70 8.85
N VAL A 198 -24.33 17.17 9.99
CA VAL A 198 -23.81 15.79 10.04
C VAL A 198 -24.92 14.77 9.72
N LEU A 199 -26.15 15.02 10.18
CA LEU A 199 -27.31 14.19 9.86
C LEU A 199 -27.76 14.37 8.39
N LEU A 200 -27.70 15.60 7.87
CA LEU A 200 -27.99 15.87 6.46
C LEU A 200 -26.97 15.16 5.54
N ALA A 201 -25.69 15.17 5.91
CA ALA A 201 -24.63 14.47 5.20
C ALA A 201 -24.81 12.94 5.26
N HIS A 202 -25.18 12.40 6.43
CA HIS A 202 -25.55 10.98 6.57
C HIS A 202 -26.63 10.58 5.55
N GLY A 203 -27.75 11.30 5.53
CA GLY A 203 -28.85 11.05 4.61
C GLY A 203 -28.47 11.16 3.14
N SER A 204 -27.67 12.18 2.79
CA SER A 204 -27.17 12.39 1.42
C SER A 204 -26.27 11.25 0.94
N ALA A 205 -25.41 10.73 1.83
CA ALA A 205 -24.57 9.57 1.55
C ALA A 205 -25.39 8.28 1.39
N ILE A 206 -26.43 8.06 2.20
CA ILE A 206 -27.36 6.94 2.01
C ILE A 206 -27.99 7.01 0.62
N GLN A 207 -28.57 8.15 0.23
CA GLN A 207 -29.17 8.34 -1.09
C GLN A 207 -28.17 8.08 -2.22
N THR A 208 -26.93 8.54 -2.07
CA THR A 208 -25.84 8.30 -3.03
C THR A 208 -25.54 6.81 -3.18
N MET A 209 -25.31 6.09 -2.08
CA MET A 209 -25.05 4.65 -2.12
C MET A 209 -26.22 3.85 -2.69
N ARG A 210 -27.47 4.24 -2.39
CA ARG A 210 -28.66 3.63 -3.02
C ARG A 210 -28.68 3.84 -4.53
N SER A 211 -28.25 5.01 -5.02
CA SER A 211 -28.15 5.28 -6.47
C SER A 211 -27.10 4.40 -7.16
N LEU A 212 -26.11 3.90 -6.41
CA LEU A 212 -25.11 2.93 -6.87
C LEU A 212 -25.58 1.48 -6.77
N GLY A 213 -26.84 1.25 -6.39
CA GLY A 213 -27.41 -0.09 -6.25
C GLY A 213 -27.01 -0.81 -4.95
N MET A 214 -26.42 -0.10 -3.99
CA MET A 214 -25.98 -0.72 -2.74
C MET A 214 -27.14 -1.01 -1.79
N SER A 215 -27.03 -2.14 -1.10
CA SER A 215 -27.90 -2.58 -0.01
C SER A 215 -27.11 -2.78 1.28
N ASN A 216 -27.80 -3.05 2.39
CA ASN A 216 -27.21 -3.25 3.72
C ASN A 216 -26.49 -2.00 4.26
N LEU A 217 -27.19 -0.87 4.22
CA LEU A 217 -26.68 0.43 4.67
C LEU A 217 -27.19 0.77 6.08
N GLY A 218 -26.32 1.25 6.96
CA GLY A 218 -26.68 1.54 8.36
C GLY A 218 -26.43 2.96 8.84
N ALA A 219 -26.96 3.25 10.03
CA ALA A 219 -26.64 4.43 10.81
C ALA A 219 -25.97 4.01 12.13
N VAL A 220 -24.90 4.68 12.55
CA VAL A 220 -24.13 4.34 13.76
C VAL A 220 -24.17 5.50 14.75
N PHE A 221 -24.53 5.21 16.00
CA PHE A 221 -24.63 6.20 17.07
C PHE A 221 -23.88 5.73 18.32
N ASN A 222 -23.09 6.61 18.92
CA ASN A 222 -22.67 6.43 20.31
C ASN A 222 -23.82 6.78 21.23
N LEU A 223 -23.99 5.98 22.28
CA LEU A 223 -25.02 6.19 23.29
C LEU A 223 -24.43 6.12 24.70
N GLU A 224 -24.81 7.08 25.54
CA GLU A 224 -24.45 7.12 26.96
C GLU A 224 -25.69 7.18 27.84
N TRP A 225 -25.80 6.22 28.76
CA TRP A 225 -27.01 6.08 29.56
C TRP A 225 -27.04 7.16 30.64
N ALA A 226 -27.96 8.12 30.50
CA ALA A 226 -28.08 9.23 31.43
C ALA A 226 -28.93 8.84 32.65
N GLU A 227 -28.34 8.95 33.84
CA GLU A 227 -29.01 8.77 35.12
C GLU A 227 -28.95 10.09 35.92
N PRO A 228 -30.02 10.49 36.61
CA PRO A 228 -29.95 11.66 37.49
C PRO A 228 -29.03 11.37 38.69
N ALA A 229 -28.23 12.35 39.08
CA ALA A 229 -27.29 12.21 40.20
C ALA A 229 -27.98 12.07 41.57
N ASP A 230 -29.23 12.52 41.69
CA ASP A 230 -30.09 12.38 42.86
C ASP A 230 -31.59 12.37 42.48
N ASP A 231 -32.47 12.19 43.47
CA ASP A 231 -33.93 12.13 43.27
C ASP A 231 -34.58 13.51 43.05
N GLY A 232 -33.80 14.60 42.99
CA GLY A 232 -34.29 15.96 42.81
C GLY A 232 -34.78 16.24 41.39
N ALA A 233 -35.80 17.10 41.27
CA ALA A 233 -36.36 17.47 39.96
C ALA A 233 -35.32 18.12 39.02
N ALA A 234 -34.37 18.88 39.57
CA ALA A 234 -33.31 19.52 38.78
C ALA A 234 -32.34 18.49 38.18
N ALA A 235 -31.94 17.46 38.94
CA ALA A 235 -31.10 16.38 38.44
C ALA A 235 -31.85 15.54 37.39
N GLN A 236 -33.14 15.26 37.58
CA GLN A 236 -33.99 14.57 36.60
C GLN A 236 -34.09 15.33 35.27
N GLN A 237 -34.34 16.65 35.33
CA GLN A 237 -34.37 17.50 34.14
C GLN A 237 -33.01 17.57 33.44
N ALA A 238 -31.93 17.68 34.22
CA ALA A 238 -30.57 17.69 33.70
C ALA A 238 -30.22 16.38 32.98
N ALA A 239 -30.52 15.21 33.58
CA ALA A 239 -30.31 13.91 32.95
C ALA A 239 -31.16 13.74 31.68
N ALA A 240 -32.43 14.19 31.68
CA ALA A 240 -33.30 14.15 30.51
C ALA A 240 -32.81 15.08 29.37
N LEU A 241 -32.23 16.23 29.71
CA LEU A 241 -31.59 17.13 28.75
C LEU A 241 -30.31 16.52 28.16
N TYR A 242 -29.46 15.93 29.01
CA TYR A 242 -28.27 15.21 28.57
C TYR A 242 -28.62 14.07 27.61
N ASP A 243 -29.57 13.21 27.97
CA ASP A 243 -30.06 12.15 27.08
C ASP A 243 -30.66 12.70 25.77
N GLY A 244 -31.29 13.87 25.85
CA GLY A 244 -31.78 14.60 24.67
C GLY A 244 -30.64 14.97 23.72
N ILE A 245 -29.61 15.63 24.24
CA ILE A 245 -28.46 16.13 23.47
C ILE A 245 -27.61 14.97 22.94
N TYR A 246 -27.30 13.99 23.79
CA TYR A 246 -26.40 12.90 23.45
C TYR A 246 -27.06 11.85 22.55
N ASN A 247 -28.26 11.41 22.93
CA ASN A 247 -28.87 10.22 22.34
C ASN A 247 -30.04 10.56 21.41
N ARG A 248 -31.08 11.22 21.95
CA ARG A 248 -32.38 11.35 21.27
C ARG A 248 -32.34 12.29 20.07
N PHE A 249 -31.44 13.28 20.05
CA PHE A 249 -31.30 14.20 18.92
C PHE A 249 -30.99 13.46 17.61
N PHE A 250 -30.02 12.54 17.64
CA PHE A 250 -29.57 11.84 16.44
C PHE A 250 -30.49 10.68 16.05
N LEU A 251 -30.90 9.85 17.02
CA LEU A 251 -31.87 8.78 16.80
C LEU A 251 -33.21 9.34 16.30
N GLY A 252 -33.71 10.42 16.92
CA GLY A 252 -34.93 11.09 16.52
C GLY A 252 -34.84 11.71 15.14
N GLY A 253 -33.70 12.34 14.81
CA GLY A 253 -33.47 12.91 13.49
C GLY A 253 -33.62 11.88 12.37
N VAL A 254 -32.93 10.74 12.50
CA VAL A 254 -32.91 9.69 11.47
C VAL A 254 -34.22 8.89 11.42
N PHE A 255 -34.73 8.43 12.57
CA PHE A 255 -35.86 7.48 12.58
C PHE A 255 -37.24 8.13 12.76
N LYS A 256 -37.31 9.31 13.38
CA LYS A 256 -38.57 10.02 13.65
C LYS A 256 -38.73 11.31 12.86
N LYS A 257 -37.69 11.75 12.12
CA LYS A 257 -37.69 13.03 11.40
C LYS A 257 -38.05 14.21 12.31
N ALA A 258 -37.56 14.18 13.55
CA ALA A 258 -37.85 15.20 14.56
C ALA A 258 -36.72 15.29 15.59
N TYR A 259 -36.47 16.50 16.08
CA TYR A 259 -35.56 16.73 17.21
C TYR A 259 -36.33 16.88 18.53
N PRO A 260 -35.73 16.53 19.69
CA PRO A 260 -36.40 16.62 20.98
C PRO A 260 -36.72 18.06 21.41
N ASP A 261 -37.95 18.32 21.85
CA ASP A 261 -38.40 19.64 22.31
C ASP A 261 -37.48 20.26 23.38
N ASN A 262 -37.11 19.47 24.39
CA ASN A 262 -36.26 19.96 25.50
C ASN A 262 -34.84 20.35 25.05
N VAL A 263 -34.37 19.83 23.91
CA VAL A 263 -33.10 20.23 23.30
C VAL A 263 -33.30 21.46 22.42
N LEU A 264 -34.41 21.51 21.66
CA LEU A 264 -34.77 22.64 20.81
C LEU A 264 -34.95 23.93 21.61
N GLU A 265 -35.43 23.87 22.86
CA GLU A 265 -35.50 25.03 23.77
C GLU A 265 -34.18 25.83 23.84
N GLY A 266 -33.02 25.15 23.77
CA GLY A 266 -31.70 25.79 23.75
C GLY A 266 -31.03 25.86 22.37
N LEU A 267 -31.29 24.91 21.48
CA LEU A 267 -30.60 24.82 20.19
C LEU A 267 -31.33 25.48 19.02
N GLU A 268 -32.66 25.56 19.05
CA GLU A 268 -33.46 26.02 17.91
C GLU A 268 -33.04 27.40 17.38
N PRO A 269 -32.73 28.42 18.22
CA PRO A 269 -32.26 29.72 17.74
C PRO A 269 -30.91 29.69 17.01
N HIS A 270 -30.21 28.55 17.01
CA HIS A 270 -28.88 28.35 16.46
C HIS A 270 -28.84 27.33 15.31
N LEU A 271 -29.94 26.60 15.08
CA LEU A 271 -30.08 25.70 13.95
C LEU A 271 -30.06 26.48 12.62
N PRO A 272 -29.70 25.82 11.50
CA PRO A 272 -29.80 26.42 10.17
C PRO A 272 -31.23 26.88 9.86
N GLU A 273 -31.38 27.96 9.07
CA GLU A 273 -32.69 28.37 8.57
C GLU A 273 -33.29 27.27 7.69
N GLY A 274 -34.56 26.93 7.90
CA GLY A 274 -35.26 25.88 7.15
C GLY A 274 -34.82 24.45 7.47
N TRP A 275 -34.17 24.21 8.62
CA TRP A 275 -33.68 22.88 9.02
C TRP A 275 -34.75 21.77 9.00
N GLN A 276 -36.03 22.11 9.13
CA GLN A 276 -37.13 21.15 9.06
C GLN A 276 -37.31 20.56 7.65
N ASP A 277 -36.94 21.31 6.60
CA ASP A 277 -37.12 20.88 5.20
C ASP A 277 -36.13 19.77 4.82
N ASP A 278 -35.11 19.53 5.63
CA ASP A 278 -34.06 18.54 5.40
C ASP A 278 -34.40 17.13 5.88
N PHE A 279 -35.50 16.97 6.63
CA PHE A 279 -35.82 15.69 7.25
C PHE A 279 -36.10 14.56 6.27
N ASP A 280 -36.53 14.86 5.05
CA ASP A 280 -36.68 13.84 4.01
C ASP A 280 -35.34 13.25 3.57
N THR A 281 -34.28 14.06 3.60
CA THR A 281 -32.92 13.58 3.34
C THR A 281 -32.34 12.91 4.57
N ILE A 282 -32.43 13.55 5.75
CA ILE A 282 -31.89 13.01 7.01
C ILE A 282 -32.48 11.63 7.32
N GLY A 283 -33.79 11.47 7.14
CA GLY A 283 -34.51 10.21 7.37
C GLY A 283 -34.53 9.28 6.15
N ALA A 284 -33.53 9.36 5.27
CA ALA A 284 -33.37 8.38 4.19
C ALA A 284 -33.31 6.95 4.77
N PRO A 285 -34.10 5.98 4.25
CA PRO A 285 -34.21 4.67 4.88
C PRO A 285 -32.89 3.88 4.94
N VAL A 286 -32.55 3.45 6.15
CA VAL A 286 -31.45 2.52 6.46
C VAL A 286 -31.96 1.10 6.65
N ASP A 287 -31.06 0.13 6.51
CA ASP A 287 -31.34 -1.31 6.64
C ASP A 287 -31.03 -1.84 8.05
N TRP A 288 -30.26 -1.10 8.86
CA TRP A 288 -29.90 -1.47 10.24
C TRP A 288 -29.45 -0.27 11.09
N CYS A 289 -29.45 -0.44 12.41
CA CYS A 289 -28.98 0.56 13.38
C CYS A 289 -27.80 0.04 14.20
N GLY A 290 -26.71 0.79 14.23
CA GLY A 290 -25.48 0.50 14.97
C GLY A 290 -25.40 1.32 16.25
N LEU A 291 -24.98 0.66 17.33
CA LEU A 291 -24.76 1.26 18.64
C LEU A 291 -23.30 1.10 19.02
N ASN A 292 -22.64 2.22 19.32
CA ASN A 292 -21.38 2.23 20.04
C ASN A 292 -21.71 2.49 21.51
N TYR A 293 -21.37 1.55 22.38
CA TYR A 293 -21.68 1.65 23.79
C TYR A 293 -20.46 1.37 24.63
N TYR A 294 -20.24 2.17 25.66
CA TYR A 294 -19.10 2.03 26.56
C TYR A 294 -19.47 2.21 28.03
N THR A 295 -20.37 3.15 28.33
CA THR A 295 -20.60 3.60 29.71
C THR A 295 -21.94 4.29 29.93
N ARG A 296 -22.17 4.68 31.17
CA ARG A 296 -23.28 5.50 31.66
C ARG A 296 -22.75 6.79 32.29
N LYS A 297 -23.64 7.75 32.56
CA LYS A 297 -23.33 9.02 33.23
C LYS A 297 -24.34 9.35 34.32
N LEU A 298 -23.84 9.80 35.47
CA LEU A 298 -24.67 10.48 36.47
C LEU A 298 -24.62 11.99 36.21
N ILE A 299 -25.79 12.60 36.03
CA ILE A 299 -25.92 14.00 35.63
C ILE A 299 -26.65 14.80 36.72
N ALA A 300 -26.05 15.92 37.11
CA ALA A 300 -26.67 16.92 37.96
C ALA A 300 -26.87 18.23 37.18
N SER A 301 -27.77 19.08 37.69
CA SER A 301 -27.85 20.48 37.23
C SER A 301 -26.62 21.26 37.69
N ALA A 302 -26.05 22.07 36.79
CA ALA A 302 -25.04 23.06 37.13
C ALA A 302 -25.68 24.45 37.33
N ASP A 303 -24.89 25.40 37.84
CA ASP A 303 -25.23 26.82 37.87
C ASP A 303 -24.44 27.56 36.79
N SER A 304 -24.86 27.39 35.53
CA SER A 304 -24.17 27.93 34.35
C SER A 304 -25.15 28.24 33.21
N ALA A 305 -24.64 28.73 32.07
CA ALA A 305 -25.45 28.89 30.88
C ALA A 305 -25.93 27.53 30.35
N TRP A 306 -27.00 27.52 29.53
CA TRP A 306 -27.50 26.30 28.88
C TRP A 306 -26.33 25.53 28.22
N PRO A 307 -26.27 24.19 28.37
CA PRO A 307 -27.31 23.30 28.91
C PRO A 307 -27.35 23.20 30.44
N SER A 308 -26.43 23.85 31.15
CA SER A 308 -26.32 23.86 32.61
C SER A 308 -26.32 22.47 33.25
N LEU A 309 -25.43 21.61 32.75
CA LEU A 309 -25.26 20.22 33.15
C LEU A 309 -23.86 20.03 33.74
N THR A 310 -23.73 19.10 34.69
CA THR A 310 -22.43 18.59 35.13
C THR A 310 -22.49 17.08 35.35
N GLU A 311 -21.44 16.39 34.94
CA GLU A 311 -21.23 14.99 35.30
C GLU A 311 -20.82 14.88 36.77
N VAL A 312 -21.35 13.86 37.45
CA VAL A 312 -20.98 13.47 38.81
C VAL A 312 -20.30 12.09 38.74
N PRO A 313 -19.12 11.90 39.39
CA PRO A 313 -18.49 10.59 39.43
C PRO A 313 -19.38 9.55 40.11
N GLY A 314 -19.71 8.47 39.40
CA GLY A 314 -20.51 7.38 39.96
C GLY A 314 -19.70 6.38 40.80
N PRO A 315 -20.37 5.45 41.50
CA PRO A 315 -19.74 4.51 42.43
C PRO A 315 -19.23 3.20 41.79
N LEU A 316 -19.55 2.91 40.53
CA LEU A 316 -19.18 1.67 39.86
C LEU A 316 -17.67 1.60 39.53
N PRO A 317 -17.13 0.38 39.34
CA PRO A 317 -15.78 0.18 38.81
C PRO A 317 -15.58 0.93 37.49
N LYS A 318 -14.35 1.37 37.25
CA LYS A 318 -14.00 2.22 36.10
C LYS A 318 -12.90 1.60 35.25
N THR A 319 -12.95 1.84 33.95
CA THR A 319 -11.87 1.52 33.00
C THR A 319 -10.70 2.50 33.17
N GLN A 320 -9.60 2.32 32.43
CA GLN A 320 -8.49 3.27 32.39
C GLN A 320 -8.90 4.67 31.85
N MET A 321 -10.05 4.77 31.16
CA MET A 321 -10.64 6.05 30.74
C MET A 321 -11.34 6.79 31.89
N GLY A 322 -11.55 6.13 33.03
CA GLY A 322 -12.40 6.64 34.10
C GLY A 322 -13.90 6.42 33.87
N TRP A 323 -14.27 5.63 32.86
CA TRP A 323 -15.65 5.33 32.51
C TRP A 323 -16.22 4.20 33.37
N GLU A 324 -17.43 4.37 33.90
CA GLU A 324 -18.11 3.33 34.68
C GLU A 324 -18.43 2.09 33.83
N ILE A 325 -18.24 0.92 34.41
CA ILE A 325 -18.59 -0.36 33.80
C ILE A 325 -20.04 -0.70 34.20
N ASP A 326 -21.00 -0.41 33.31
CA ASP A 326 -22.42 -0.75 33.47
C ASP A 326 -22.94 -1.54 32.25
N PRO A 327 -22.85 -2.88 32.24
CA PRO A 327 -23.39 -3.68 31.16
C PRO A 327 -24.93 -3.62 31.08
N ASP A 328 -25.65 -3.37 32.18
CA ASP A 328 -27.12 -3.38 32.18
C ASP A 328 -27.70 -2.21 31.38
N ALA A 329 -26.99 -1.08 31.32
CA ALA A 329 -27.33 0.03 30.43
C ALA A 329 -27.24 -0.33 28.95
N LEU A 330 -26.37 -1.27 28.52
CA LEU A 330 -26.38 -1.78 27.15
C LEU A 330 -27.70 -2.50 26.85
N THR A 331 -28.17 -3.40 27.73
CA THR A 331 -29.46 -4.08 27.58
C THR A 331 -30.60 -3.05 27.45
N ARG A 332 -30.58 -2.02 28.29
CA ARG A 332 -31.58 -0.94 28.27
C ARG A 332 -31.57 -0.18 26.94
N PHE A 333 -30.41 0.15 26.40
CA PHE A 333 -30.32 0.84 25.11
C PHE A 333 -30.73 -0.01 23.92
N LEU A 334 -30.36 -1.28 23.90
CA LEU A 334 -30.78 -2.21 22.84
C LEU A 334 -32.31 -2.30 22.77
N LYS A 335 -32.96 -2.44 23.94
CA LYS A 335 -34.43 -2.42 24.05
C LYS A 335 -35.03 -1.09 23.63
N ARG A 336 -34.54 0.02 24.20
CA ARG A 336 -35.05 1.36 23.88
C ARG A 336 -34.94 1.68 22.39
N THR A 337 -33.83 1.30 21.76
CA THR A 337 -33.61 1.56 20.34
C THR A 337 -34.63 0.82 19.48
N ALA A 338 -34.87 -0.46 19.78
CA ALA A 338 -35.89 -1.26 19.11
C ALA A 338 -37.31 -0.69 19.33
N GLU A 339 -37.68 -0.47 20.59
CA GLU A 339 -39.05 -0.06 20.97
C GLU A 339 -39.38 1.35 20.45
N ASP A 340 -38.46 2.30 20.60
CA ASP A 340 -38.76 3.70 20.34
C ASP A 340 -38.43 4.15 18.92
N TYR A 341 -37.52 3.48 18.20
CA TYR A 341 -36.98 4.01 16.93
C TYR A 341 -37.00 3.02 15.78
N THR A 342 -36.48 1.80 15.96
CA THR A 342 -36.12 0.95 14.83
C THR A 342 -37.12 -0.17 14.55
N GLY A 343 -37.98 -0.52 15.52
CA GLY A 343 -38.88 -1.65 15.43
C GLY A 343 -38.10 -2.95 15.16
N ASP A 344 -38.47 -3.65 14.09
CA ASP A 344 -37.87 -4.92 13.68
C ASP A 344 -36.56 -4.77 12.88
N LEU A 345 -36.09 -3.55 12.63
CA LEU A 345 -34.81 -3.35 11.94
C LEU A 345 -33.66 -3.98 12.76
N PRO A 346 -32.71 -4.68 12.11
CA PRO A 346 -31.53 -5.23 12.76
C PRO A 346 -30.75 -4.17 13.56
N ILE A 347 -30.34 -4.56 14.77
CA ILE A 347 -29.47 -3.77 15.64
C ILE A 347 -28.10 -4.44 15.74
N TYR A 348 -27.03 -3.67 15.60
CA TYR A 348 -25.66 -4.13 15.80
C TYR A 348 -25.00 -3.35 16.92
N VAL A 349 -24.28 -4.01 17.83
CA VAL A 349 -23.30 -3.32 18.67
C VAL A 349 -22.06 -3.14 17.81
N THR A 350 -21.87 -1.94 17.23
CA THR A 350 -20.82 -1.66 16.25
C THR A 350 -19.48 -1.28 16.88
N GLU A 351 -19.49 -0.93 18.16
CA GLU A 351 -18.33 -0.83 19.03
C GLU A 351 -18.70 -1.10 20.49
N ASN A 352 -17.91 -1.94 21.17
CA ASN A 352 -17.88 -2.05 22.62
C ASN A 352 -16.50 -2.58 23.05
N GLY A 353 -15.95 -2.05 24.12
CA GLY A 353 -14.65 -2.44 24.63
C GLY A 353 -14.18 -1.58 25.79
N MET A 354 -12.96 -1.81 26.27
CA MET A 354 -12.39 -1.01 27.37
C MET A 354 -10.91 -0.74 27.20
N ALA A 355 -10.49 0.46 27.62
CA ALA A 355 -9.09 0.77 27.85
C ALA A 355 -8.60 0.08 29.13
N SER A 356 -7.41 -0.52 29.04
CA SER A 356 -6.72 -1.18 30.15
C SER A 356 -5.25 -0.79 30.13
N ALA A 357 -4.68 -0.59 31.31
CA ALA A 357 -3.24 -0.41 31.47
C ALA A 357 -2.46 -1.74 31.31
N GLU A 358 -3.14 -2.89 31.45
CA GLU A 358 -2.53 -4.21 31.28
C GLU A 358 -2.29 -4.51 29.80
N ARG A 359 -1.02 -4.74 29.44
CA ARG A 359 -0.60 -4.89 28.05
C ARG A 359 -0.65 -6.31 27.51
N GLN A 360 -0.69 -7.34 28.36
CA GLN A 360 -0.61 -8.74 27.94
C GLN A 360 -1.60 -9.65 28.67
N GLN A 361 -1.64 -9.60 30.01
CA GLN A 361 -2.58 -10.37 30.84
C GLN A 361 -3.74 -9.47 31.29
N ASP A 362 -4.63 -9.17 30.36
CA ASP A 362 -5.71 -8.20 30.48
C ASP A 362 -7.04 -8.86 30.90
N ASP A 363 -7.03 -9.58 32.02
CA ASP A 363 -8.21 -10.31 32.53
C ASP A 363 -9.43 -9.41 32.78
N GLU A 364 -9.22 -8.14 33.11
CA GLU A 364 -10.30 -7.16 33.26
C GLU A 364 -11.04 -6.89 31.94
N ARG A 365 -10.34 -6.91 30.80
CA ARG A 365 -10.95 -6.79 29.47
C ARG A 365 -11.80 -8.01 29.16
N ILE A 366 -11.33 -9.21 29.52
CA ILE A 366 -12.12 -10.44 29.38
C ILE A 366 -13.41 -10.34 30.20
N ALA A 367 -13.31 -9.92 31.47
CA ALA A 367 -14.47 -9.74 32.35
C ALA A 367 -15.45 -8.68 31.83
N TYR A 368 -14.95 -7.56 31.31
CA TYR A 368 -15.76 -6.52 30.68
C TYR A 368 -16.54 -7.08 29.49
N LEU A 369 -15.85 -7.74 28.54
CA LEU A 369 -16.48 -8.32 27.36
C LEU A 369 -17.53 -9.38 27.74
N ASP A 370 -17.22 -10.27 28.69
CA ASP A 370 -18.18 -11.29 29.17
C ASP A 370 -19.45 -10.67 29.79
N SER A 371 -19.29 -9.58 30.54
CA SER A 371 -20.43 -8.87 31.15
C SER A 371 -21.31 -8.17 30.11
N HIS A 372 -20.72 -7.57 29.06
CA HIS A 372 -21.46 -6.91 27.99
C HIS A 372 -22.09 -7.90 27.01
N LEU A 373 -21.44 -9.05 26.75
CA LEU A 373 -22.08 -10.15 26.03
C LEU A 373 -23.24 -10.77 26.83
N THR A 374 -23.16 -10.77 28.17
CA THR A 374 -24.32 -11.12 29.02
C THR A 374 -25.48 -10.15 28.79
N ALA A 375 -25.22 -8.85 28.67
CA ALA A 375 -26.24 -7.85 28.37
C ALA A 375 -26.88 -8.06 26.97
N VAL A 376 -26.07 -8.37 25.96
CA VAL A 376 -26.58 -8.74 24.63
C VAL A 376 -27.48 -9.98 24.69
N GLN A 377 -27.08 -11.00 25.44
CA GLN A 377 -27.89 -12.20 25.67
C GLN A 377 -29.23 -11.89 26.33
N GLN A 378 -29.27 -10.97 27.29
CA GLN A 378 -30.51 -10.51 27.91
C GLN A 378 -31.42 -9.75 26.93
N ALA A 379 -30.85 -8.98 26.00
CA ALA A 379 -31.60 -8.31 24.94
C ALA A 379 -32.18 -9.32 23.93
N LEU A 380 -31.38 -10.30 23.50
CA LEU A 380 -31.83 -11.41 22.64
C LEU A 380 -32.96 -12.22 23.30
N ALA A 381 -32.84 -12.53 24.58
CA ALA A 381 -33.88 -13.22 25.35
C ALA A 381 -35.17 -12.40 25.53
N ALA A 382 -35.12 -11.10 25.23
CA ALA A 382 -36.27 -10.19 25.21
C ALA A 382 -36.72 -9.87 23.77
N ASP A 383 -36.37 -10.71 22.80
CA ASP A 383 -36.74 -10.62 21.39
C ASP A 383 -36.28 -9.32 20.69
N VAL A 384 -35.26 -8.63 21.22
CA VAL A 384 -34.64 -7.49 20.54
C VAL A 384 -33.86 -8.00 19.30
N PRO A 385 -34.00 -7.39 18.11
CA PRO A 385 -33.40 -7.87 16.86
C PRO A 385 -31.89 -7.60 16.76
N VAL A 386 -31.11 -8.00 17.76
CA VAL A 386 -29.65 -7.85 17.76
C VAL A 386 -29.02 -8.89 16.85
N LYS A 387 -28.20 -8.44 15.89
CA LYS A 387 -27.61 -9.28 14.83
C LYS A 387 -26.08 -9.34 14.82
N GLY A 388 -25.41 -8.60 15.70
CA GLY A 388 -23.98 -8.74 15.85
C GLY A 388 -23.36 -7.87 16.91
N TYR A 389 -22.10 -8.17 17.20
CA TYR A 389 -21.28 -7.50 18.21
C TYR A 389 -19.86 -7.32 17.71
N PHE A 390 -19.38 -6.08 17.72
CA PHE A 390 -18.08 -5.66 17.20
C PHE A 390 -17.23 -5.14 18.35
N ILE A 391 -16.07 -5.78 18.56
CA ILE A 391 -15.14 -5.39 19.61
C ILE A 391 -14.34 -4.16 19.15
N TRP A 392 -14.34 -3.12 19.99
CA TRP A 392 -13.39 -2.02 19.89
C TRP A 392 -12.20 -2.30 20.83
N SER A 393 -11.00 -2.57 20.34
CA SER A 393 -10.55 -2.58 18.93
C SER A 393 -9.72 -3.81 18.60
N LEU A 394 -9.37 -4.00 17.33
CA LEU A 394 -8.41 -5.05 16.94
C LEU A 394 -7.04 -4.74 17.55
N LEU A 395 -6.51 -3.56 17.24
CA LEU A 395 -5.18 -3.10 17.62
C LEU A 395 -5.27 -2.00 18.67
N ASP A 396 -4.30 -1.96 19.59
CA ASP A 396 -3.97 -0.72 20.28
C ASP A 396 -3.61 0.34 19.24
N ASN A 397 -4.12 1.55 19.44
CA ASN A 397 -4.12 2.58 18.40
C ASN A 397 -3.99 3.98 19.01
N TYR A 398 -4.00 5.01 18.17
CA TYR A 398 -4.02 6.41 18.61
C TYR A 398 -5.41 6.78 19.16
N GLU A 399 -5.57 6.86 20.47
CA GLU A 399 -6.83 7.21 21.15
C GLU A 399 -7.03 8.73 21.19
N TRP A 400 -7.09 9.36 20.01
CA TRP A 400 -7.52 10.75 19.83
C TRP A 400 -6.76 11.73 20.74
N ALA A 401 -7.46 12.51 21.57
CA ALA A 401 -6.85 13.47 22.50
C ALA A 401 -5.97 12.81 23.59
N TYR A 402 -6.11 11.51 23.81
CA TYR A 402 -5.31 10.75 24.77
C TYR A 402 -4.04 10.12 24.18
N GLY A 403 -3.81 10.27 22.87
CA GLY A 403 -2.63 9.70 22.23
C GLY A 403 -2.57 8.17 22.35
N TYR A 404 -1.39 7.60 22.56
CA TYR A 404 -1.13 6.17 22.59
C TYR A 404 -1.16 5.55 24.00
N GLU A 405 -1.50 6.35 25.03
CA GLU A 405 -1.54 5.88 26.43
C GLU A 405 -2.71 4.93 26.69
N LYS A 406 -3.86 5.18 26.07
CA LYS A 406 -5.10 4.43 26.30
C LYS A 406 -5.20 3.30 25.28
N ARG A 407 -5.25 2.07 25.79
CA ARG A 407 -5.10 0.86 24.98
C ARG A 407 -6.37 0.04 25.00
N PHE A 408 -7.10 0.04 23.89
CA PHE A 408 -8.36 -0.70 23.71
C PHE A 408 -8.19 -2.05 23.00
N GLY A 409 -7.07 -2.28 22.33
CA GLY A 409 -6.89 -3.40 21.41
C GLY A 409 -6.91 -4.76 22.09
N LEU A 410 -7.44 -5.75 21.38
CA LEU A 410 -7.19 -7.17 21.65
C LEU A 410 -5.71 -7.54 21.38
N VAL A 411 -5.04 -6.77 20.54
CA VAL A 411 -3.64 -6.94 20.16
C VAL A 411 -2.85 -5.72 20.60
N ASP A 412 -1.81 -5.93 21.39
CA ASP A 412 -0.86 -4.88 21.77
C ASP A 412 -0.02 -4.51 20.55
N VAL A 413 0.15 -3.20 20.34
CA VAL A 413 1.08 -2.65 19.36
C VAL A 413 2.21 -1.97 20.12
N ASP A 414 3.43 -2.40 19.83
CA ASP A 414 4.63 -1.68 20.23
C ASP A 414 4.85 -0.53 19.25
N PHE A 415 4.59 0.72 19.66
CA PHE A 415 4.64 1.86 18.74
C PHE A 415 6.08 2.28 18.36
N GLU A 416 7.12 1.69 18.96
CA GLU A 416 8.51 1.88 18.55
C GLU A 416 8.92 0.88 17.47
N THR A 417 8.57 -0.41 17.64
CA THR A 417 8.95 -1.48 16.69
C THR A 417 7.87 -1.83 15.66
N LEU A 418 6.63 -1.41 15.92
CA LEU A 418 5.41 -1.76 15.20
C LEU A 418 5.03 -3.25 15.30
N ASP A 419 5.57 -3.98 16.26
CA ASP A 419 5.22 -5.40 16.48
C ASP A 419 3.79 -5.55 17.03
N ARG A 420 3.05 -6.50 16.47
CA ARG A 420 1.73 -6.93 16.96
C ARG A 420 1.86 -8.11 17.92
N LYS A 421 1.33 -7.98 19.14
CA LYS A 421 1.36 -9.03 20.18
C LYS A 421 -0.06 -9.29 20.71
N PRO A 422 -0.71 -10.41 20.32
CA PRO A 422 -2.02 -10.77 20.83
C PRO A 422 -2.06 -10.86 22.37
N LYS A 423 -3.06 -10.23 23.00
CA LYS A 423 -3.26 -10.24 24.46
C LYS A 423 -4.02 -11.50 24.92
N ALA A 424 -4.15 -11.68 26.24
CA ALA A 424 -4.97 -12.75 26.81
C ALA A 424 -6.43 -12.64 26.36
N SER A 425 -6.97 -11.42 26.21
CA SER A 425 -8.29 -11.17 25.65
C SER A 425 -8.44 -11.66 24.20
N PHE A 426 -7.44 -11.47 23.33
CA PHE A 426 -7.46 -12.03 21.97
C PHE A 426 -7.56 -13.56 21.99
N ALA A 427 -6.73 -14.22 22.81
CA ALA A 427 -6.76 -15.68 22.94
C ALA A 427 -8.11 -16.18 23.48
N ALA A 428 -8.70 -15.46 24.44
CA ALA A 428 -10.01 -15.78 25.00
C ALA A 428 -11.15 -15.63 23.97
N VAL A 429 -11.12 -14.56 23.15
CA VAL A 429 -12.07 -14.34 22.06
C VAL A 429 -11.90 -15.41 20.98
N LYS A 430 -10.67 -15.68 20.53
CA LYS A 430 -10.37 -16.74 19.57
C LYS A 430 -10.93 -18.10 20.01
N ALA A 431 -10.71 -18.47 21.28
CA ALA A 431 -11.25 -19.70 21.84
C ALA A 431 -12.79 -19.71 21.78
N ALA A 432 -13.44 -18.62 22.23
CA ALA A 432 -14.90 -18.49 22.23
C ALA A 432 -15.53 -18.58 20.82
N LEU A 433 -14.84 -18.03 19.81
CA LEU A 433 -15.31 -18.05 18.41
C LEU A 433 -15.01 -19.36 17.68
N SER A 434 -14.03 -20.13 18.15
CA SER A 434 -13.68 -21.45 17.59
C SER A 434 -14.66 -22.57 17.99
N GLU A 435 -15.35 -22.41 19.12
CA GLU A 435 -16.32 -23.38 19.61
C GLU A 435 -17.70 -23.15 18.97
N GLY A 436 -17.92 -23.84 17.86
CA GLY A 436 -19.09 -23.65 17.01
C GLY A 436 -18.74 -24.05 15.61
N ALA A 437 -19.47 -25.00 15.01
CA ALA A 437 -19.47 -25.04 13.56
C ALA A 437 -20.10 -23.71 13.16
N ALA A 438 -19.30 -22.76 12.69
CA ALA A 438 -19.86 -21.69 11.92
C ALA A 438 -20.56 -22.41 10.77
N ASP A 439 -21.90 -22.45 10.79
CA ASP A 439 -22.64 -22.53 9.54
C ASP A 439 -22.36 -21.18 8.87
N ARG A 440 -21.12 -21.06 8.37
CA ARG A 440 -20.74 -20.05 7.41
C ARG A 440 -21.65 -20.42 6.27
N GLN A 441 -22.85 -19.87 6.25
CA GLN A 441 -23.46 -19.54 4.98
C GLN A 441 -22.41 -18.66 4.35
N ALA A 442 -21.51 -19.32 3.59
CA ALA A 442 -20.22 -18.77 3.23
C ALA A 442 -20.57 -17.44 2.62
N TYR A 443 -20.09 -16.35 3.21
CA TYR A 443 -20.30 -15.06 2.60
C TYR A 443 -19.81 -15.21 1.18
N ARG A 444 -20.76 -15.27 0.25
CA ARG A 444 -20.44 -15.50 -1.14
C ARG A 444 -19.92 -14.17 -1.58
N GLN A 445 -18.59 -14.09 -1.65
CA GLN A 445 -17.92 -12.99 -2.30
C GLN A 445 -18.67 -12.71 -3.60
N PRO A 446 -18.95 -11.44 -3.92
CA PRO A 446 -19.56 -11.10 -5.20
C PRO A 446 -18.70 -11.71 -6.32
N SER A 447 -19.32 -12.41 -7.27
CA SER A 447 -18.57 -13.09 -8.33
C SER A 447 -17.77 -12.08 -9.17
N GLY A 448 -16.47 -12.27 -9.30
CA GLY A 448 -15.59 -11.36 -10.05
C GLY A 448 -15.16 -10.10 -9.28
N SER A 449 -15.29 -10.10 -7.95
CA SER A 449 -15.03 -8.91 -7.14
C SER A 449 -13.55 -8.60 -6.89
N LEU A 450 -12.68 -9.62 -6.83
CA LEU A 450 -11.26 -9.43 -6.61
C LEU A 450 -10.60 -8.79 -7.83
N ARG A 451 -9.90 -7.67 -7.65
CA ARG A 451 -9.17 -6.99 -8.72
C ARG A 451 -7.70 -7.43 -8.70
N PRO A 452 -7.13 -7.86 -9.84
CA PRO A 452 -5.71 -8.17 -9.95
C PRO A 452 -4.80 -6.94 -9.72
N HIS A 453 -3.85 -7.04 -8.79
CA HIS A 453 -2.78 -6.06 -8.50
C HIS A 453 -1.44 -6.51 -9.10
N TRP A 454 -1.24 -6.28 -10.40
CA TRP A 454 -0.12 -6.88 -11.14
C TRP A 454 0.50 -5.98 -12.20
N THR A 455 1.78 -6.21 -12.51
CA THR A 455 2.53 -5.58 -13.62
C THR A 455 2.97 -6.63 -14.62
N LEU A 456 3.21 -6.18 -15.85
CA LEU A 456 3.77 -7.01 -16.91
C LEU A 456 5.17 -6.49 -17.25
N VAL A 457 6.19 -7.33 -17.13
CA VAL A 457 7.57 -7.00 -17.51
C VAL A 457 8.00 -7.85 -18.70
N ALA A 458 8.75 -7.30 -19.64
CA ALA A 458 9.17 -8.00 -20.86
C ALA A 458 10.67 -7.82 -21.10
N ASP A 459 11.34 -8.91 -21.50
CA ASP A 459 12.72 -8.95 -21.97
C ASP A 459 12.73 -9.49 -23.41
N ILE A 460 13.00 -8.60 -24.38
CA ILE A 460 12.87 -8.85 -25.81
C ILE A 460 14.26 -9.09 -26.41
N GLY A 461 14.63 -10.37 -26.53
CA GLY A 461 15.85 -10.79 -27.22
C GLY A 461 15.66 -10.97 -28.73
N GLY A 462 16.76 -11.19 -29.47
CA GLY A 462 16.70 -11.42 -30.92
C GLY A 462 16.08 -12.75 -31.36
N THR A 463 16.05 -13.75 -30.47
CA THR A 463 15.49 -15.09 -30.77
C THR A 463 14.28 -15.42 -29.90
N ASN A 464 14.29 -15.00 -28.63
CA ASN A 464 13.21 -15.26 -27.69
C ASN A 464 12.84 -13.98 -26.96
N THR A 465 11.53 -13.81 -26.74
CA THR A 465 10.94 -12.82 -25.85
C THR A 465 10.46 -13.52 -24.59
N ARG A 466 10.74 -12.92 -23.43
CA ARG A 466 10.27 -13.37 -22.13
C ARG A 466 9.28 -12.35 -21.60
N LEU A 467 8.11 -12.80 -21.15
CA LEU A 467 7.06 -11.98 -20.56
C LEU A 467 6.82 -12.45 -19.13
N GLY A 468 6.98 -11.58 -18.15
CA GLY A 468 6.81 -11.83 -16.73
C GLY A 468 5.56 -11.16 -16.19
N VAL A 469 4.74 -11.89 -15.46
CA VAL A 469 3.67 -11.35 -14.63
C VAL A 469 4.25 -11.17 -13.23
N VAL A 470 4.10 -9.98 -12.68
CA VAL A 470 4.59 -9.64 -11.34
C VAL A 470 3.42 -9.19 -10.50
N SER A 471 3.21 -9.84 -9.36
CA SER A 471 2.23 -9.46 -8.34
C SER A 471 2.98 -9.21 -7.04
N ASP A 472 2.65 -8.12 -6.35
CA ASP A 472 3.29 -7.72 -5.08
C ASP A 472 4.84 -7.68 -5.17
N GLY A 473 5.35 -7.20 -6.31
CA GLY A 473 6.77 -7.05 -6.57
C GLY A 473 7.54 -8.35 -6.84
N LYS A 474 6.87 -9.51 -6.87
CA LYS A 474 7.46 -10.83 -7.16
C LYS A 474 6.98 -11.37 -8.50
N LEU A 475 7.90 -11.99 -9.25
CA LEU A 475 7.57 -12.68 -10.49
C LEU A 475 6.71 -13.91 -10.19
N THR A 476 5.45 -13.91 -10.64
CA THR A 476 4.47 -14.98 -10.40
C THR A 476 4.29 -15.90 -11.61
N ALA A 477 4.51 -15.39 -12.82
CA ALA A 477 4.55 -16.20 -14.04
C ALA A 477 5.63 -15.70 -15.00
N LEU A 478 6.19 -16.62 -15.79
CA LEU A 478 7.15 -16.30 -16.84
C LEU A 478 6.83 -17.10 -18.12
N HIS A 479 6.51 -16.38 -19.18
CA HIS A 479 6.16 -16.91 -20.48
C HIS A 479 7.31 -16.68 -21.44
N LYS A 480 7.69 -17.71 -22.20
CA LYS A 480 8.78 -17.63 -23.20
C LYS A 480 8.19 -17.88 -24.58
N HIS A 481 8.42 -16.94 -25.49
CA HIS A 481 7.93 -16.99 -26.87
C HIS A 481 9.10 -16.77 -27.85
N PRO A 482 9.07 -17.35 -29.05
CA PRO A 482 9.94 -16.91 -30.13
C PRO A 482 9.73 -15.42 -30.39
N THR A 483 10.79 -14.66 -30.65
CA THR A 483 10.68 -13.26 -31.04
C THR A 483 10.04 -13.18 -32.42
N GLY A 484 8.79 -12.69 -32.47
CA GLY A 484 7.98 -12.56 -33.67
C GLY A 484 7.91 -11.14 -34.20
N THR A 485 6.84 -10.82 -34.92
CA THR A 485 6.52 -9.46 -35.37
C THR A 485 5.96 -8.60 -34.23
N LEU A 486 5.87 -7.28 -34.45
CA LEU A 486 5.30 -6.37 -33.45
C LEU A 486 3.85 -6.75 -33.11
N PRO A 487 2.96 -7.07 -34.08
CA PRO A 487 1.64 -7.61 -33.77
C PRO A 487 1.68 -8.87 -32.89
N ASP A 488 2.62 -9.80 -33.15
CA ASP A 488 2.73 -11.03 -32.34
C ASP A 488 3.08 -10.70 -30.88
N LEU A 489 3.98 -9.74 -30.65
CA LEU A 489 4.33 -9.27 -29.31
C LEU A 489 3.15 -8.59 -28.61
N LEU A 490 2.48 -7.65 -29.29
CA LEU A 490 1.35 -6.93 -28.70
C LEU A 490 0.16 -7.86 -28.40
N ASN A 491 -0.08 -8.85 -29.26
CA ASN A 491 -1.08 -9.89 -29.02
C ASN A 491 -0.70 -10.74 -27.81
N ALA A 492 0.56 -11.16 -27.66
CA ALA A 492 0.98 -11.91 -26.48
C ALA A 492 0.78 -11.12 -25.17
N LEU A 493 1.03 -9.81 -25.18
CA LEU A 493 0.77 -8.93 -24.03
C LEU A 493 -0.73 -8.78 -23.73
N HIS A 494 -1.53 -8.62 -24.78
CA HIS A 494 -2.99 -8.56 -24.71
C HIS A 494 -3.59 -9.87 -24.19
N ASP A 495 -3.08 -11.01 -24.65
CA ASP A 495 -3.52 -12.34 -24.23
C ASP A 495 -3.23 -12.59 -22.75
N ILE A 496 -2.06 -12.17 -22.24
CA ILE A 496 -1.74 -12.25 -20.80
C ILE A 496 -2.68 -11.35 -19.98
N ARG A 497 -2.99 -10.15 -20.45
CA ARG A 497 -3.99 -9.28 -19.81
C ARG A 497 -5.37 -9.94 -19.79
N ASP A 498 -5.80 -10.54 -20.89
CA ASP A 498 -7.09 -11.23 -20.98
C ASP A 498 -7.15 -12.50 -20.12
N GLU A 499 -6.04 -13.21 -20.01
CA GLU A 499 -5.91 -14.35 -19.10
C GLU A 499 -6.09 -13.92 -17.63
N ILE A 500 -5.58 -12.74 -17.25
CA ILE A 500 -5.67 -12.23 -15.87
C ILE A 500 -7.00 -11.48 -15.62
N GLY A 501 -7.61 -10.91 -16.65
CA GLY A 501 -8.96 -10.33 -16.59
C GLY A 501 -9.04 -8.86 -16.15
N THR A 502 -7.91 -8.22 -15.81
CA THR A 502 -7.83 -6.75 -15.64
C THR A 502 -6.56 -6.18 -16.26
N ALA A 503 -6.58 -4.87 -16.51
CA ALA A 503 -5.40 -4.17 -16.98
C ALA A 503 -4.27 -4.21 -15.92
N PRO A 504 -3.02 -4.49 -16.30
CA PRO A 504 -1.90 -4.37 -15.39
C PRO A 504 -1.69 -2.90 -15.01
N GLN A 505 -1.21 -2.66 -13.79
CA GLN A 505 -0.91 -1.28 -13.33
C GLN A 505 0.24 -0.64 -14.13
N ALA A 506 1.16 -1.47 -14.64
CA ALA A 506 2.26 -1.04 -15.48
C ALA A 506 2.74 -2.12 -16.45
N VAL A 507 3.32 -1.70 -17.57
CA VAL A 507 4.08 -2.53 -18.49
C VAL A 507 5.49 -1.97 -18.68
N VAL A 508 6.53 -2.79 -18.49
CA VAL A 508 7.91 -2.42 -18.81
C VAL A 508 8.46 -3.38 -19.84
N ALA A 509 8.86 -2.88 -21.01
CA ALA A 509 9.47 -3.68 -22.06
C ALA A 509 10.94 -3.27 -22.29
N ALA A 510 11.85 -4.21 -22.02
CA ALA A 510 13.27 -4.06 -22.25
C ALA A 510 13.69 -4.70 -23.59
N GLY A 511 14.54 -4.03 -24.37
CA GLY A 511 15.11 -4.62 -25.57
C GLY A 511 16.31 -3.86 -26.11
N ALA A 512 17.01 -4.46 -27.08
CA ALA A 512 18.26 -3.94 -27.62
C ALA A 512 18.05 -2.79 -28.61
N GLY A 513 18.60 -1.63 -28.31
CA GLY A 513 18.60 -0.46 -29.18
C GLY A 513 18.43 0.87 -28.43
N PRO A 514 18.67 2.01 -29.11
CA PRO A 514 18.53 3.32 -28.49
C PRO A 514 17.05 3.66 -28.28
N VAL A 515 16.73 4.10 -27.07
CA VAL A 515 15.38 4.61 -26.74
C VAL A 515 15.33 6.12 -26.99
N ARG A 516 14.36 6.57 -27.78
CA ARG A 516 14.09 8.00 -28.04
C ARG A 516 12.60 8.25 -27.97
N ASP A 517 12.19 9.24 -27.17
CA ASP A 517 10.80 9.67 -27.03
C ASP A 517 9.82 8.50 -26.76
N GLY A 518 10.19 7.60 -25.83
CA GLY A 518 9.36 6.44 -25.46
C GLY A 518 9.26 5.36 -26.56
N ARG A 519 10.19 5.36 -27.52
CA ARG A 519 10.23 4.39 -28.63
C ARG A 519 11.59 3.72 -28.73
N ILE A 520 11.58 2.45 -29.13
CA ILE A 520 12.77 1.68 -29.45
C ILE A 520 12.61 1.00 -30.81
N GLN A 521 13.62 1.14 -31.65
CA GLN A 521 13.78 0.30 -32.83
C GLN A 521 14.76 -0.82 -32.49
N LEU A 522 14.24 -2.04 -32.32
CA LEU A 522 15.02 -3.18 -31.85
C LEU A 522 16.02 -3.63 -32.92
N THR A 523 17.31 -3.46 -32.63
CA THR A 523 18.41 -3.77 -33.57
C THR A 523 18.48 -5.25 -33.92
N ASN A 524 18.11 -6.12 -32.97
CA ASN A 524 18.20 -7.57 -33.10
C ASN A 524 16.90 -8.25 -33.56
N ALA A 525 15.79 -7.50 -33.67
CA ALA A 525 14.47 -8.04 -33.99
C ALA A 525 13.72 -7.26 -35.08
N ASN A 526 14.24 -6.11 -35.52
CA ASN A 526 13.60 -5.20 -36.47
C ASN A 526 12.14 -4.85 -36.11
N LEU A 527 11.92 -4.55 -34.82
CA LEU A 527 10.63 -4.18 -34.23
C LEU A 527 10.65 -2.72 -33.81
N ASP A 528 9.61 -1.95 -34.13
CA ASP A 528 9.42 -0.58 -33.67
C ASP A 528 8.37 -0.57 -32.56
N LEU A 529 8.83 -0.62 -31.32
CA LEU A 529 7.99 -0.67 -30.12
C LEU A 529 7.91 0.73 -29.49
N SER A 530 6.72 1.12 -29.06
CA SER A 530 6.48 2.38 -28.38
C SER A 530 5.65 2.17 -27.12
N GLU A 531 5.82 3.04 -26.14
CA GLU A 531 5.00 3.10 -24.93
C GLU A 531 3.50 3.17 -25.27
N ASP A 532 3.12 4.03 -26.22
CA ASP A 532 1.74 4.11 -26.74
C ASP A 532 1.19 2.78 -27.25
N ALA A 533 2.02 1.97 -27.91
CA ALA A 533 1.61 0.67 -28.43
C ALA A 533 1.39 -0.34 -27.29
N LEU A 534 2.25 -0.31 -26.26
CA LEU A 534 2.07 -1.11 -25.05
C LEU A 534 0.77 -0.74 -24.33
N ALA A 535 0.52 0.56 -24.14
CA ALA A 535 -0.65 1.06 -23.42
C ALA A 535 -1.95 0.66 -24.14
N LYS A 536 -1.98 0.78 -25.47
CA LYS A 536 -3.12 0.34 -26.28
C LYS A 536 -3.36 -1.16 -26.22
N ALA A 537 -2.29 -1.97 -26.16
CA ALA A 537 -2.41 -3.43 -26.12
C ALA A 537 -2.90 -3.93 -24.75
N THR A 538 -2.43 -3.33 -23.65
CA THR A 538 -2.65 -3.87 -22.30
C THR A 538 -3.66 -3.07 -21.48
N GLY A 539 -3.99 -1.84 -21.87
CA GLY A 539 -4.80 -0.93 -21.05
C GLY A 539 -4.07 -0.39 -19.82
N ALA A 540 -2.76 -0.61 -19.71
CA ALA A 540 -1.97 -0.11 -18.59
C ALA A 540 -1.87 1.41 -18.58
N ALA A 541 -1.96 2.00 -17.39
CA ALA A 541 -1.78 3.44 -17.18
C ALA A 541 -0.32 3.87 -17.33
N ASN A 542 0.62 2.97 -17.00
CA ASN A 542 2.05 3.24 -17.06
C ASN A 542 2.71 2.27 -18.03
N THR A 543 3.42 2.79 -19.02
CA THR A 543 4.15 1.96 -19.98
C THR A 543 5.52 2.53 -20.22
N TYR A 544 6.52 1.66 -20.19
CA TYR A 544 7.90 2.04 -20.34
C TYR A 544 8.57 1.15 -21.38
N VAL A 545 9.28 1.79 -22.29
CA VAL A 545 10.21 1.10 -23.19
C VAL A 545 11.61 1.47 -22.77
N ILE A 546 12.41 0.46 -22.41
CA ILE A 546 13.77 0.65 -21.91
C ILE A 546 14.77 -0.15 -22.74
N ASN A 547 16.01 0.32 -22.74
CA ASN A 547 17.11 -0.44 -23.30
C ASN A 547 17.39 -1.68 -22.41
N ASP A 548 17.84 -2.77 -23.02
CA ASP A 548 18.16 -4.03 -22.33
C ASP A 548 19.29 -3.88 -21.30
N PHE A 549 20.26 -3.00 -21.53
CA PHE A 549 21.29 -2.65 -20.54
C PHE A 549 20.84 -1.62 -19.51
N THR A 550 19.76 -0.88 -19.77
CA THR A 550 19.03 -0.19 -18.70
C THR A 550 18.40 -1.21 -17.74
N ALA A 551 17.78 -2.27 -18.27
CA ALA A 551 17.30 -3.36 -17.43
C ALA A 551 18.44 -4.07 -16.70
N ALA A 552 19.53 -4.41 -17.38
CA ALA A 552 20.70 -5.03 -16.74
C ALA A 552 21.35 -4.16 -15.65
N ALA A 553 21.34 -2.83 -15.82
CA ALA A 553 21.76 -1.91 -14.78
C ALA A 553 20.83 -2.02 -13.55
N TRP A 554 19.51 -1.99 -13.74
CA TRP A 554 18.53 -2.14 -12.66
C TRP A 554 18.52 -3.52 -12.00
N SER A 555 18.96 -4.57 -12.69
CA SER A 555 19.00 -5.92 -12.12
C SER A 555 20.00 -6.03 -10.98
N VAL A 556 21.02 -5.16 -10.97
CA VAL A 556 21.99 -5.10 -9.88
C VAL A 556 21.67 -4.02 -8.86
N ALA A 557 20.49 -3.38 -8.88
CA ALA A 557 20.13 -2.32 -7.92
C ALA A 557 19.93 -2.86 -6.48
N GLU A 558 19.34 -4.04 -6.35
CA GLU A 558 19.00 -4.68 -5.08
C GLU A 558 19.88 -5.92 -4.80
N VAL A 559 21.02 -6.04 -5.50
CA VAL A 559 21.88 -7.23 -5.44
C VAL A 559 22.51 -7.47 -4.07
N THR A 560 22.51 -8.72 -3.63
CA THR A 560 23.06 -9.18 -2.35
C THR A 560 24.37 -9.96 -2.53
N GLU A 561 25.06 -10.26 -1.42
CA GLU A 561 26.28 -11.09 -1.42
C GLU A 561 26.05 -12.48 -2.05
N ALA A 562 24.85 -13.04 -1.91
CA ALA A 562 24.51 -14.35 -2.48
C ALA A 562 24.37 -14.35 -4.01
N GLU A 563 24.26 -13.17 -4.62
CA GLU A 563 23.94 -12.97 -6.04
C GLU A 563 25.14 -12.44 -6.84
N VAL A 564 26.34 -12.48 -6.27
CA VAL A 564 27.58 -12.08 -6.94
C VAL A 564 28.73 -13.05 -6.65
N SER A 565 29.59 -13.22 -7.66
CA SER A 565 30.95 -13.75 -7.48
C SER A 565 31.93 -12.58 -7.41
N VAL A 566 32.76 -12.54 -6.37
CA VAL A 566 33.71 -11.44 -6.11
C VAL A 566 35.01 -11.69 -6.86
N LEU A 567 35.42 -10.74 -7.69
CA LEU A 567 36.73 -10.75 -8.36
C LEU A 567 37.74 -9.85 -7.62
N GLN A 568 37.28 -8.72 -7.11
CA GLN A 568 38.08 -7.77 -6.34
C GLN A 568 37.17 -6.95 -5.41
N GLY A 569 37.65 -6.65 -4.20
CA GLY A 569 36.96 -5.77 -3.25
C GLY A 569 36.11 -6.48 -2.19
N SER A 570 35.06 -5.80 -1.72
CA SER A 570 34.17 -6.25 -0.64
C SER A 570 33.27 -7.41 -1.06
N ALA A 571 33.01 -8.35 -0.14
CA ALA A 571 32.07 -9.46 -0.37
C ALA A 571 30.63 -8.98 -0.57
N THR A 572 30.20 -8.00 0.23
CA THR A 572 28.91 -7.34 0.06
C THR A 572 29.09 -6.10 -0.83
N PRO A 573 28.40 -6.02 -1.99
CA PRO A 573 28.46 -4.84 -2.85
C PRO A 573 27.99 -3.58 -2.11
N PRO A 574 28.82 -2.53 -2.01
CA PRO A 574 28.43 -1.31 -1.34
C PRO A 574 27.31 -0.57 -2.09
N MET A 575 26.62 0.32 -1.38
CA MET A 575 25.69 1.26 -2.00
C MET A 575 26.47 2.40 -2.66
N GLY A 576 26.09 2.77 -3.87
CA GLY A 576 26.78 3.79 -4.66
C GLY A 576 26.61 3.56 -6.16
N THR A 577 27.19 4.43 -6.98
CA THR A 577 27.10 4.31 -8.45
C THR A 577 27.60 2.93 -8.91
N ARG A 578 26.86 2.28 -9.79
CA ARG A 578 27.18 0.95 -10.33
C ARG A 578 27.39 1.03 -11.84
N LEU A 579 28.43 0.37 -12.32
CA LEU A 579 28.69 0.18 -13.74
C LEU A 579 28.40 -1.28 -14.10
N VAL A 580 27.69 -1.50 -15.18
CA VAL A 580 27.34 -2.83 -15.69
C VAL A 580 27.90 -2.98 -17.09
N VAL A 581 28.66 -4.05 -17.33
CA VAL A 581 29.20 -4.38 -18.66
C VAL A 581 28.89 -5.84 -18.94
N GLY A 582 28.39 -6.12 -20.15
CA GLY A 582 27.93 -7.46 -20.48
C GLY A 582 28.27 -7.87 -21.89
N PRO A 583 29.29 -8.72 -22.09
CA PRO A 583 29.49 -9.40 -23.36
C PRO A 583 28.38 -10.45 -23.55
N GLY A 584 27.51 -10.22 -24.52
CA GLY A 584 26.41 -11.09 -24.91
C GLY A 584 26.49 -11.42 -26.40
N THR A 585 25.38 -11.25 -27.12
CA THR A 585 25.40 -11.25 -28.59
C THR A 585 26.23 -10.07 -29.10
N GLY A 586 25.95 -8.87 -28.58
CA GLY A 586 26.79 -7.67 -28.67
C GLY A 586 27.53 -7.38 -27.36
N LEU A 587 28.08 -6.17 -27.22
CA LEU A 587 28.69 -5.68 -25.97
C LEU A 587 27.85 -4.53 -25.42
N GLY A 588 27.11 -4.79 -24.35
CA GLY A 588 26.33 -3.73 -23.73
C GLY A 588 27.00 -3.13 -22.50
N VAL A 589 26.66 -1.87 -22.23
CA VAL A 589 27.15 -1.08 -21.11
C VAL A 589 26.01 -0.26 -20.54
N GLY A 590 25.83 -0.30 -19.22
CA GLY A 590 24.84 0.51 -18.52
C GLY A 590 25.41 1.01 -17.19
N ALA A 591 24.86 2.11 -16.68
CA ALA A 591 25.22 2.61 -15.36
C ALA A 591 23.98 2.96 -14.54
N LEU A 592 24.04 2.65 -13.24
CA LEU A 592 23.18 3.23 -12.22
C LEU A 592 23.96 4.30 -11.47
N LEU A 593 23.69 5.56 -11.75
CA LEU A 593 24.21 6.67 -10.96
C LEU A 593 23.46 6.73 -9.62
N TYR A 594 24.20 6.74 -8.53
CA TYR A 594 23.60 6.89 -7.19
C TYR A 594 23.76 8.34 -6.74
N SER A 595 22.64 9.00 -6.50
CA SER A 595 22.60 10.37 -6.02
C SER A 595 21.42 10.55 -5.08
N GLU A 596 21.61 11.30 -3.98
CA GLU A 596 20.54 11.65 -3.05
C GLU A 596 19.71 10.47 -2.51
N GLY A 597 20.32 9.29 -2.38
CA GLY A 597 19.61 8.09 -1.91
C GLY A 597 18.90 7.29 -3.01
N HIS A 598 19.00 7.72 -4.27
CA HIS A 598 18.28 7.14 -5.39
C HIS A 598 19.21 6.72 -6.53
N PHE A 599 18.79 5.67 -7.24
CA PHE A 599 19.43 5.25 -8.48
C PHE A 599 18.80 5.95 -9.68
N HIS A 600 19.64 6.40 -10.60
CA HIS A 600 19.27 6.92 -11.91
C HIS A 600 20.00 6.11 -12.97
N THR A 601 19.28 5.62 -13.96
CA THR A 601 19.93 4.92 -15.06
C THR A 601 20.50 5.89 -16.07
N VAL A 602 21.69 5.56 -16.57
CA VAL A 602 22.24 6.09 -17.80
C VAL A 602 22.31 4.94 -18.79
N SER A 603 21.47 5.02 -19.82
CA SER A 603 21.55 4.12 -20.97
C SER A 603 22.73 4.55 -21.85
N GLY A 604 23.51 3.60 -22.35
CA GLY A 604 24.65 3.88 -23.19
C GLY A 604 24.92 2.77 -24.20
N GLU A 605 25.35 3.15 -25.39
CA GLU A 605 25.80 2.23 -26.44
C GLU A 605 27.32 2.02 -26.31
N GLY A 606 27.77 1.73 -25.10
CA GLY A 606 29.19 1.69 -24.75
C GLY A 606 29.98 0.59 -25.45
N GLY A 607 29.32 -0.36 -26.11
CA GLY A 607 29.95 -1.34 -26.99
C GLY A 607 30.58 -0.74 -28.24
N HIS A 608 30.11 0.43 -28.70
CA HIS A 608 30.60 1.09 -29.90
C HIS A 608 31.74 2.08 -29.63
N VAL A 609 32.35 2.05 -28.44
CA VAL A 609 33.56 2.84 -28.18
C VAL A 609 34.77 2.25 -28.90
N GLY A 610 35.80 3.07 -29.12
CA GLY A 610 37.01 2.63 -29.81
C GLY A 610 37.86 1.67 -28.97
N LEU A 611 38.27 0.56 -29.58
CA LEU A 611 39.27 -0.38 -29.10
C LEU A 611 40.51 -0.30 -29.98
N SER A 612 41.69 -0.24 -29.36
CA SER A 612 42.98 -0.11 -30.07
C SER A 612 43.99 -1.19 -29.63
N PRO A 613 44.99 -1.51 -30.47
CA PRO A 613 46.10 -2.37 -30.07
C PRO A 613 46.81 -1.82 -28.83
N ARG A 614 47.10 -2.68 -27.86
CA ARG A 614 47.83 -2.37 -26.63
C ARG A 614 49.30 -2.79 -26.71
N THR A 615 49.59 -3.80 -27.52
CA THR A 615 50.95 -4.30 -27.75
C THR A 615 51.33 -4.25 -29.22
N ARG A 616 52.63 -4.36 -29.51
CA ARG A 616 53.13 -4.36 -30.89
C ARG A 616 52.64 -5.59 -31.67
N ASP A 617 52.51 -6.72 -31.00
CA ASP A 617 52.05 -7.99 -31.59
C ASP A 617 50.53 -8.00 -31.87
N GLU A 618 49.77 -7.11 -31.22
CA GLU A 618 48.35 -6.89 -31.51
C GLU A 618 48.14 -6.06 -32.77
N VAL A 619 49.11 -5.26 -33.21
CA VAL A 619 48.98 -4.45 -34.44
C VAL A 619 48.63 -5.33 -35.64
N ASP A 620 49.32 -6.46 -35.79
CA ASP A 620 49.06 -7.41 -36.87
C ASP A 620 47.66 -8.05 -36.79
N VAL A 621 47.13 -8.25 -35.57
CA VAL A 621 45.77 -8.76 -35.35
C VAL A 621 44.74 -7.72 -35.77
N PHE A 622 44.93 -6.45 -35.40
CA PHE A 622 44.00 -5.38 -35.79
C PHE A 622 44.09 -5.07 -37.29
N ASP A 623 45.27 -5.12 -37.90
CA ASP A 623 45.44 -5.02 -39.36
C ASP A 623 44.71 -6.17 -40.09
N ALA A 624 44.82 -7.40 -39.57
CA ALA A 624 44.07 -8.54 -40.12
C ALA A 624 42.55 -8.37 -39.97
N ALA A 625 42.09 -7.91 -38.81
CA ALA A 625 40.66 -7.63 -38.58
C ALA A 625 40.11 -6.56 -39.53
N ARG A 626 40.93 -5.57 -39.91
CA ARG A 626 40.55 -4.54 -40.88
C ARG A 626 40.26 -5.10 -42.27
N HIS A 627 40.88 -6.21 -42.64
CA HIS A 627 40.55 -6.91 -43.88
C HIS A 627 39.25 -7.72 -43.79
N LEU A 628 38.87 -8.16 -42.57
CA LEU A 628 37.68 -8.98 -42.33
C LEU A 628 36.41 -8.13 -42.18
N ALA A 629 36.50 -7.00 -41.48
CA ALA A 629 35.37 -6.12 -41.17
C ALA A 629 35.80 -4.62 -41.21
N PRO A 630 36.15 -4.10 -42.39
CA PRO A 630 36.64 -2.72 -42.54
C PRO A 630 35.63 -1.65 -42.09
N GLU A 631 34.34 -1.96 -42.13
CA GLU A 631 33.24 -1.07 -41.77
C GLU A 631 33.17 -0.71 -40.28
N CYS A 632 33.79 -1.52 -39.42
CA CYS A 632 33.78 -1.31 -37.97
C CYS A 632 35.01 -0.56 -37.46
N PHE A 633 35.86 -0.06 -38.36
CA PHE A 633 37.02 0.77 -38.02
C PHE A 633 36.68 2.25 -38.07
N PHE A 634 37.25 3.01 -37.14
CA PHE A 634 37.14 4.46 -37.11
C PHE A 634 38.06 5.06 -38.18
N ASP A 635 37.49 5.36 -39.34
CA ASP A 635 38.17 5.92 -40.51
C ASP A 635 39.45 5.15 -40.87
N ASN A 636 40.56 5.87 -41.07
CA ASN A 636 41.83 5.29 -41.47
C ASN A 636 42.72 4.87 -40.29
N SER A 637 42.15 4.68 -39.10
CA SER A 637 42.90 4.29 -37.90
C SER A 637 43.00 2.76 -37.72
N LEU A 638 43.72 2.32 -36.68
CA LEU A 638 43.69 0.94 -36.17
C LEU A 638 42.67 0.76 -35.04
N VAL A 639 41.81 1.75 -34.83
CA VAL A 639 40.77 1.70 -33.80
C VAL A 639 39.53 1.10 -34.42
N LEU A 640 38.94 0.11 -33.75
CA LEU A 640 37.69 -0.54 -34.16
C LEU A 640 36.65 -0.46 -33.04
N GLU A 641 35.38 -0.66 -33.36
CA GLU A 641 34.30 -0.72 -32.36
C GLU A 641 34.52 -1.88 -31.39
N ALA A 642 34.52 -1.62 -30.08
CA ALA A 642 34.87 -2.62 -29.06
C ALA A 642 34.02 -3.90 -29.15
N GLU A 643 32.73 -3.78 -29.47
CA GLU A 643 31.82 -4.90 -29.70
C GLU A 643 32.37 -5.92 -30.71
N MET A 644 33.11 -5.49 -31.73
CA MET A 644 33.62 -6.39 -32.77
C MET A 644 34.62 -7.41 -32.25
N PHE A 645 35.30 -7.13 -31.15
CA PHE A 645 36.18 -8.10 -30.48
C PHE A 645 35.58 -8.62 -29.18
N LEU A 646 34.74 -7.83 -28.51
CA LEU A 646 34.29 -8.09 -27.14
C LEU A 646 32.83 -8.56 -27.04
N SER A 647 32.37 -9.29 -28.04
CA SER A 647 31.03 -9.86 -28.08
C SER A 647 31.00 -11.29 -28.62
N GLY A 648 29.86 -11.96 -28.48
CA GLY A 648 29.64 -13.29 -29.04
C GLY A 648 29.68 -13.32 -30.57
N THR A 649 29.18 -12.29 -31.25
CA THR A 649 29.27 -12.18 -32.73
C THR A 649 30.65 -11.72 -33.19
N GLY A 650 31.38 -10.99 -32.34
CA GLY A 650 32.73 -10.51 -32.59
C GLY A 650 33.85 -11.55 -32.41
N LEU A 651 33.69 -12.48 -31.47
CA LEU A 651 34.68 -13.54 -31.18
C LEU A 651 35.15 -14.34 -32.41
N PRO A 652 34.27 -14.75 -33.35
CA PRO A 652 34.68 -15.35 -34.62
C PRO A 652 35.64 -14.47 -35.45
N ILE A 653 35.42 -13.16 -35.47
CA ILE A 653 36.24 -12.20 -36.21
C ILE A 653 37.59 -12.05 -35.53
N LEU A 654 37.62 -11.92 -34.19
CA LEU A 654 38.86 -11.91 -33.42
C LEU A 654 39.69 -13.19 -33.63
N TYR A 655 39.03 -14.35 -33.67
CA TYR A 655 39.69 -15.63 -33.95
C TYR A 655 40.35 -15.68 -35.32
N GLN A 656 39.63 -15.26 -36.36
CA GLN A 656 40.17 -15.21 -37.72
C GLN A 656 41.32 -14.20 -37.83
N ALA A 657 41.18 -13.03 -37.21
CA ALA A 657 42.23 -12.03 -37.18
C ALA A 657 43.50 -12.55 -36.46
N ALA A 658 43.33 -13.23 -35.32
CA ALA A 658 44.44 -13.84 -34.58
C ALA A 658 45.13 -14.97 -35.38
N GLY A 659 44.36 -15.76 -36.12
CA GLY A 659 44.90 -16.80 -37.00
C GLY A 659 45.69 -16.23 -38.18
N MET A 660 45.16 -15.18 -38.84
CA MET A 660 45.84 -14.47 -39.92
C MET A 660 47.15 -13.84 -39.44
N ALA A 661 47.15 -13.18 -38.29
CA ALA A 661 48.35 -12.63 -37.67
C ALA A 661 49.37 -13.71 -37.26
N ALA A 662 48.93 -14.95 -37.00
CA ALA A 662 49.78 -16.10 -36.78
C ALA A 662 50.28 -16.78 -38.07
N GLY A 663 50.01 -16.19 -39.25
CA GLY A 663 50.48 -16.67 -40.56
C GLY A 663 49.55 -17.67 -41.25
N GLN A 664 48.32 -17.87 -40.75
CA GLN A 664 47.32 -18.70 -41.43
C GLN A 664 46.68 -17.93 -42.59
N ALA A 665 46.76 -18.45 -43.81
CA ALA A 665 46.27 -17.75 -45.00
C ALA A 665 44.74 -17.57 -45.02
N GLN A 666 43.98 -18.53 -44.46
CA GLN A 666 42.51 -18.47 -44.40
C GLN A 666 41.99 -19.26 -43.18
N PRO A 667 41.96 -18.65 -41.99
CA PRO A 667 41.42 -19.28 -40.79
C PRO A 667 39.93 -19.62 -40.94
N PRO A 668 39.47 -20.77 -40.42
CA PRO A 668 38.08 -21.17 -40.53
C PRO A 668 37.16 -20.26 -39.70
N VAL A 669 35.95 -20.03 -40.19
CA VAL A 669 34.89 -19.40 -39.41
C VAL A 669 34.41 -20.41 -38.37
N ARG A 670 34.42 -20.01 -37.09
CA ARG A 670 33.99 -20.85 -35.96
C ARG A 670 32.96 -20.11 -35.13
N THR A 671 32.13 -20.84 -34.38
CA THR A 671 31.21 -20.20 -33.43
C THR A 671 31.96 -19.75 -32.18
N ALA A 672 31.50 -18.68 -31.52
CA ALA A 672 32.07 -18.25 -30.25
C ALA A 672 32.10 -19.36 -29.19
N ARG A 673 31.08 -20.23 -29.18
CA ARG A 673 31.02 -21.39 -28.29
C ARG A 673 32.19 -22.33 -28.52
N ASP A 674 32.47 -22.69 -29.77
CA ASP A 674 33.53 -23.65 -30.10
C ASP A 674 34.91 -23.04 -29.85
N ILE A 675 35.09 -21.75 -30.15
CA ILE A 675 36.33 -21.02 -29.87
C ILE A 675 36.63 -21.02 -28.37
N LEU A 676 35.68 -20.59 -27.53
CA LEU A 676 35.89 -20.51 -26.09
C LEU A 676 36.04 -21.90 -25.45
N GLN A 677 35.35 -22.92 -25.97
CA GLN A 677 35.51 -24.30 -25.50
C GLN A 677 36.91 -24.84 -25.79
N ASP A 678 37.42 -24.66 -27.01
CA ASP A 678 38.76 -25.13 -27.37
C ASP A 678 39.88 -24.33 -26.70
N ALA A 679 39.65 -23.04 -26.45
CA ALA A 679 40.53 -22.21 -25.64
C ALA A 679 40.62 -22.75 -24.21
N ARG A 680 39.48 -23.01 -23.57
CA ARG A 680 39.41 -23.58 -22.22
C ARG A 680 40.10 -24.94 -22.12
N ASP A 681 39.92 -25.78 -23.13
CA ASP A 681 40.51 -27.13 -23.19
C ASP A 681 41.98 -27.12 -23.65
N GLY A 682 42.52 -25.97 -24.08
CA GLY A 682 43.88 -25.84 -24.62
C GLY A 682 44.11 -26.59 -25.94
N LYS A 683 43.04 -26.84 -26.72
CA LYS A 683 43.09 -27.68 -27.93
C LYS A 683 43.53 -26.93 -29.18
N ASP A 684 43.32 -25.62 -29.22
CA ASP A 684 43.65 -24.75 -30.36
C ASP A 684 44.43 -23.54 -29.89
N PRO A 685 45.74 -23.42 -30.24
CA PRO A 685 46.57 -22.28 -29.86
C PRO A 685 46.04 -20.92 -30.33
N VAL A 686 45.34 -20.87 -31.47
CA VAL A 686 44.70 -19.62 -31.94
C VAL A 686 43.50 -19.30 -31.07
N ALA A 687 42.72 -20.30 -30.67
CA ALA A 687 41.58 -20.09 -29.77
C ALA A 687 42.03 -19.62 -28.39
N VAL A 688 43.12 -20.18 -27.85
CA VAL A 688 43.74 -19.71 -26.59
C VAL A 688 44.15 -18.24 -26.72
N ARG A 689 44.91 -17.89 -27.77
CA ARG A 689 45.30 -16.50 -28.03
C ARG A 689 44.10 -15.56 -28.18
N THR A 690 43.03 -16.04 -28.83
CA THR A 690 41.77 -15.28 -29.01
C THR A 690 41.12 -15.00 -27.67
N ALA A 691 41.02 -15.99 -26.79
CA ALA A 691 40.47 -15.83 -25.45
C ALA A 691 41.33 -14.87 -24.61
N ASP A 692 42.66 -14.99 -24.67
CA ASP A 692 43.57 -14.09 -23.94
C ASP A 692 43.43 -12.62 -24.38
N LEU A 693 43.31 -12.38 -25.70
CA LEU A 693 43.04 -11.07 -26.26
C LEU A 693 41.68 -10.54 -25.81
N PHE A 694 40.63 -11.37 -25.87
CA PHE A 694 39.29 -11.02 -25.40
C PHE A 694 39.30 -10.62 -23.91
N ILE A 695 39.92 -11.44 -23.07
CA ILE A 695 40.01 -11.23 -21.61
C ILE A 695 40.75 -9.92 -21.32
N SER A 696 41.90 -9.72 -21.95
CA SER A 696 42.75 -8.55 -21.71
C SER A 696 42.08 -7.26 -22.17
N HIS A 697 41.46 -7.26 -23.36
CA HIS A 697 40.77 -6.07 -23.86
C HIS A 697 39.49 -5.77 -23.08
N LEU A 698 38.71 -6.79 -22.68
CA LEU A 698 37.51 -6.58 -21.88
C LEU A 698 37.84 -6.03 -20.49
N GLY A 699 38.83 -6.61 -19.81
CA GLY A 699 39.28 -6.11 -18.51
C GLY A 699 39.74 -4.65 -18.61
N ALA A 700 40.61 -4.35 -19.58
CA ALA A 700 41.10 -2.99 -19.81
C ALA A 700 39.97 -2.00 -20.10
N LEU A 701 39.03 -2.35 -20.98
CA LEU A 701 37.89 -1.51 -21.32
C LEU A 701 37.03 -1.20 -20.09
N MET A 702 36.71 -2.23 -19.30
CA MET A 702 35.94 -2.06 -18.06
C MET A 702 36.67 -1.16 -17.06
N GLY A 703 38.00 -1.27 -16.97
CA GLY A 703 38.81 -0.38 -16.15
C GLY A 703 38.77 1.07 -16.63
N ASP A 704 38.80 1.30 -17.95
CA ASP A 704 38.70 2.64 -18.54
C ASP A 704 37.32 3.27 -18.28
N MET A 705 36.25 2.49 -18.42
CA MET A 705 34.89 2.92 -18.09
C MET A 705 34.71 3.18 -16.59
N ALA A 706 35.33 2.36 -15.73
CA ALA A 706 35.24 2.53 -14.28
C ALA A 706 35.88 3.85 -13.81
N VAL A 707 36.99 4.26 -14.42
CA VAL A 707 37.59 5.59 -14.13
C VAL A 707 36.71 6.74 -14.65
N THR A 708 35.92 6.49 -15.70
CA THR A 708 35.01 7.51 -16.26
C THR A 708 33.76 7.70 -15.39
N VAL A 709 33.20 6.60 -14.87
CA VAL A 709 31.92 6.61 -14.13
C VAL A 709 32.12 6.74 -12.61
N MET A 710 33.29 6.36 -12.10
CA MET A 710 33.61 6.29 -10.67
C MET A 710 32.57 5.48 -9.86
N PRO A 711 32.40 4.17 -10.16
CA PRO A 711 31.33 3.36 -9.61
C PRO A 711 31.67 2.88 -8.19
N ALA A 712 31.46 3.74 -7.19
CA ALA A 712 31.69 3.41 -5.79
C ALA A 712 30.91 2.16 -5.31
N GLY A 713 29.76 1.87 -5.92
CA GLY A 713 28.93 0.68 -5.68
C GLY A 713 29.41 -0.59 -6.40
N GLY A 714 30.41 -0.48 -7.27
CA GLY A 714 31.06 -1.59 -7.96
C GLY A 714 30.84 -1.65 -9.47
N VAL A 715 31.73 -2.40 -10.12
CA VAL A 715 31.64 -2.77 -11.53
C VAL A 715 31.13 -4.21 -11.62
N PHE A 716 30.08 -4.44 -12.40
CA PHE A 716 29.41 -5.73 -12.50
C PHE A 716 29.51 -6.26 -13.93
N LEU A 717 30.02 -7.47 -14.05
CA LEU A 717 29.97 -8.24 -15.28
C LEU A 717 28.65 -9.02 -15.34
N VAL A 718 27.87 -8.83 -16.40
CA VAL A 718 26.57 -9.48 -16.62
C VAL A 718 26.53 -10.20 -17.97
N GLY A 719 25.46 -10.96 -18.23
CA GLY A 719 25.19 -11.54 -19.54
C GLY A 719 25.77 -12.94 -19.76
N GLY A 720 25.34 -13.56 -20.88
CA GLY A 720 25.50 -15.00 -21.09
C GLY A 720 26.92 -15.47 -21.39
N VAL A 721 27.81 -14.63 -21.94
CA VAL A 721 29.23 -15.01 -22.10
C VAL A 721 29.90 -15.04 -20.75
N ALA A 722 29.65 -14.04 -19.90
CA ALA A 722 30.14 -14.01 -18.54
C ALA A 722 29.69 -15.24 -17.75
N GLU A 723 28.39 -15.55 -17.80
CA GLU A 723 27.74 -16.69 -17.13
C GLU A 723 28.38 -18.04 -17.46
N LYS A 724 28.54 -18.31 -18.75
CA LYS A 724 28.96 -19.64 -19.23
C LYS A 724 30.47 -19.85 -19.21
N ASN A 725 31.25 -18.78 -19.07
CA ASN A 725 32.71 -18.81 -19.25
C ASN A 725 33.45 -18.18 -18.05
N ARG A 726 33.01 -18.49 -16.82
CA ARG A 726 33.61 -18.01 -15.57
C ARG A 726 35.14 -18.18 -15.50
N TRP A 727 35.68 -19.21 -16.14
CA TRP A 727 37.12 -19.49 -16.21
C TRP A 727 37.96 -18.34 -16.80
N MET A 728 37.34 -17.44 -17.58
CA MET A 728 38.00 -16.30 -18.22
C MET A 728 38.28 -15.14 -17.25
N PHE A 729 37.53 -15.04 -16.16
CA PHE A 729 37.52 -13.88 -15.28
C PHE A 729 38.31 -14.15 -14.00
N GLY A 730 39.60 -14.44 -14.15
CA GLY A 730 40.54 -14.66 -13.06
C GLY A 730 41.62 -13.57 -12.98
N GLU A 731 42.83 -13.96 -12.59
CA GLU A 731 43.98 -13.05 -12.41
C GLU A 731 44.26 -12.20 -13.66
N THR A 732 44.36 -12.80 -14.84
CA THR A 732 44.63 -12.08 -16.11
C THR A 732 43.60 -10.98 -16.40
N PHE A 733 42.33 -11.24 -16.10
CA PHE A 733 41.25 -10.26 -16.29
C PHE A 733 41.38 -9.10 -15.31
N CYS A 734 41.63 -9.41 -14.03
CA CYS A 734 41.84 -8.41 -12.99
C CYS A 734 43.09 -7.56 -13.25
N ASP A 735 44.18 -8.17 -13.70
CA ASP A 735 45.41 -7.47 -14.07
C ASP A 735 45.16 -6.49 -15.21
N ALA A 736 44.43 -6.91 -16.25
CA ALA A 736 44.06 -6.05 -17.35
C ALA A 736 43.14 -4.90 -16.93
N PHE A 737 42.15 -5.16 -16.06
CA PHE A 737 41.30 -4.13 -15.45
C PHE A 737 42.13 -3.10 -14.68
N ASN A 738 43.07 -3.58 -13.87
CA ASN A 738 43.93 -2.76 -13.01
C ASN A 738 45.06 -2.03 -13.75
N ALA A 739 45.32 -2.36 -15.02
CA ALA A 739 46.37 -1.75 -15.85
C ALA A 739 46.02 -0.33 -16.34
N GLY A 740 45.82 0.61 -15.40
CA GLY A 740 45.39 2.00 -15.64
C GLY A 740 46.52 3.05 -15.67
N GLY A 741 47.79 2.64 -15.68
CA GLY A 741 48.93 3.55 -15.62
C GLY A 741 48.96 4.36 -14.32
N ARG A 742 48.81 5.69 -14.41
CA ARG A 742 48.75 6.57 -13.21
C ARG A 742 47.56 6.30 -12.31
N PHE A 743 46.52 5.62 -12.82
CA PHE A 743 45.31 5.28 -12.07
C PHE A 743 45.26 3.80 -11.65
N SER A 744 46.35 3.04 -11.76
CA SER A 744 46.34 1.62 -11.37
C SER A 744 45.95 1.41 -9.91
N GLU A 745 46.46 2.22 -8.97
CA GLU A 745 46.08 2.14 -7.55
C GLU A 745 44.59 2.44 -7.34
N LEU A 746 44.04 3.42 -8.08
CA LEU A 746 42.62 3.73 -8.01
C LEU A 746 41.77 2.55 -8.50
N ARG A 747 42.13 1.93 -9.62
CA ARG A 747 41.40 0.75 -10.15
C ARG A 747 41.47 -0.45 -9.22
N GLN A 748 42.62 -0.70 -8.60
CA GLN A 748 42.79 -1.78 -7.60
C GLN A 748 41.91 -1.59 -6.35
N SER A 749 41.55 -0.34 -6.04
CA SER A 749 40.64 -0.04 -4.92
C SER A 749 39.15 -0.22 -5.25
N MET A 750 38.79 -0.35 -6.53
CA MET A 750 37.39 -0.49 -6.95
C MET A 750 36.86 -1.92 -6.74
N ASN A 751 35.56 -2.03 -6.48
CA ASN A 751 34.93 -3.34 -6.38
C ASN A 751 34.56 -3.88 -7.76
N LEU A 752 34.84 -5.16 -8.01
CA LEU A 752 34.62 -5.84 -9.29
C LEU A 752 33.94 -7.19 -9.05
N TYR A 753 32.81 -7.38 -9.73
CA TYR A 753 31.90 -8.48 -9.50
C TYR A 753 31.49 -9.15 -10.81
N ILE A 754 31.10 -10.40 -10.70
CA ILE A 754 30.30 -11.09 -11.69
C ILE A 754 28.90 -11.29 -11.08
N SER A 755 27.85 -10.89 -11.78
CA SER A 755 26.49 -11.12 -11.31
C SER A 755 26.06 -12.58 -11.54
N GLU A 756 25.43 -13.16 -10.52
CA GLU A 756 24.79 -14.48 -10.55
C GLU A 756 23.25 -14.37 -10.71
N GLN A 757 22.74 -13.16 -10.99
CA GLN A 757 21.31 -12.91 -11.16
C GLN A 757 20.77 -13.60 -12.42
N ALA A 758 19.93 -14.62 -12.22
CA ALA A 758 19.18 -15.24 -13.30
C ALA A 758 18.11 -14.28 -13.85
N GLU A 759 17.82 -14.40 -15.16
CA GLU A 759 16.80 -13.62 -15.87
C GLU A 759 16.92 -12.09 -15.61
N PHE A 760 18.16 -11.58 -15.63
CA PHE A 760 18.49 -10.19 -15.31
C PHE A 760 17.65 -9.15 -16.05
N GLY A 761 17.22 -9.42 -17.29
CA GLY A 761 16.34 -8.52 -18.06
C GLY A 761 14.96 -8.36 -17.41
N ILE A 762 14.36 -9.46 -16.93
CA ILE A 762 13.06 -9.47 -16.26
C ILE A 762 13.16 -8.85 -14.86
N VAL A 763 14.18 -9.24 -14.09
CA VAL A 763 14.44 -8.68 -12.75
C VAL A 763 14.72 -7.18 -12.84
N GLY A 764 15.54 -6.79 -13.82
CA GLY A 764 15.85 -5.40 -14.13
C GLY A 764 14.63 -4.58 -14.53
N ALA A 765 13.78 -5.11 -15.41
CA ALA A 765 12.53 -4.46 -15.79
C ALA A 765 11.56 -4.32 -14.61
N ASN A 766 11.50 -5.30 -13.70
CA ASN A 766 10.73 -5.21 -12.47
C ASN A 766 11.27 -4.13 -11.53
N ASN A 767 12.59 -4.10 -11.29
CA ASN A 767 13.22 -3.10 -10.43
C ASN A 767 13.11 -1.68 -11.03
N PHE A 768 13.23 -1.56 -12.35
CA PHE A 768 12.89 -0.34 -13.07
C PHE A 768 11.43 0.06 -12.78
N CYS A 769 10.48 -0.88 -12.92
CA CYS A 769 9.06 -0.62 -12.70
C CYS A 769 8.78 -0.12 -11.28
N LYS A 770 9.36 -0.78 -10.26
CA LYS A 770 9.25 -0.34 -8.86
C LYS A 770 9.77 1.09 -8.70
N ASN A 771 10.93 1.40 -9.28
CA ASN A 771 11.49 2.74 -9.19
C ASN A 771 10.68 3.78 -9.97
N ALA A 772 10.16 3.42 -11.14
CA ALA A 772 9.39 4.32 -11.99
C ALA A 772 8.00 4.62 -11.40
N LEU A 773 7.36 3.65 -10.73
CA LEU A 773 6.09 3.86 -10.03
C LEU A 773 6.23 4.64 -8.71
N GLN A 774 7.45 4.74 -8.17
CA GLN A 774 7.77 5.55 -6.99
C GLN A 774 8.11 7.02 -7.34
N ARG A 775 8.37 7.32 -8.62
CA ARG A 775 8.62 8.67 -9.13
C ARG A 775 7.31 9.28 -9.64
#